data_AF-A0A8S1IK63-F1
#
_entry.id   AF-A0A8S1IK63-F1
#
_cell.length_a   1.000
_cell.length_b   1.000
_cell.length_c   1.000
_cell.angle_alpha   90.00
_cell.angle_beta   90.00
_cell.angle_gamma   90.00
#
_symmetry.space_group_name_H-M   'P 1'
#
loop_
_entity.id
_entity.type
_entity.pdbx_description
1 polymer ?
#
loop_
_entity_poly.entity_id
_entity_poly.type
_entity_poly.pdbx_seq_one_letter_code
_entity_poly.pdbx_strand_id
1 'polypeptide(L)'
;MSEKIENTLSRPAPQEHSFKKAAILFAGGPAPAANAVISAAAVSFLRNGIEVVGVKHGYSSLINYSKDKPLEEGSDYVMIDHPMLSRTRNRQGIMIGTARANPGKLVSCPEHLKDPERVAPLKNVYEGLCSLGVDALVSIGGDDTLKTANKFKLYQDSLPEGSKRIPVVHLPKTIDNDYRGIDFTFGYFTAVDFLAHEVRNLLADAEANQNYFLVESMGRSAGWLAYGVAIAGEASLVVSVEDIRGKFRSKEEYTDSKGESHSRDVMNMDEVVRRIVATMTTREREGKKYGVIVIAEGLAELLPYKYVEGVSRDDHGHINISAINLYELFAELIAAEYERQTSRRRSVKPVQLGYEARCVEPHAFDVMLGSQLGVGAYRALVENRLDGVMVSVEGQLQLVYVPFETLVDPETLVTVVRYIEPDSDFRKLTRFLETYVNEEDITPRASWSPCPDCDCMSFPEPFYRWRPHPWHGLEAGPNPPELVQAYIELTPFDRVKYELDKQTGYLRVDRPNRTSAFSPTLYGFIPRTFCGKRVKSLMPGAKAGDGDPLDICVISERPITNPEIILKARVVGGLPMLDNDEADDKIIGVLANDAMWGEVQEVEDLPKVLVDRLRHYFSIYKSLTPEEAAKVRIDHVYGREHALEVINAAMADYLEEFGE
;
A
#
# COMPACT_ATOMS: atom_id res chain seq x y z
N MET A 1 -18.70 -5.65 -41.74
CA MET A 1 -18.53 -4.35 -41.06
C MET A 1 -17.09 -4.13 -40.57
N SER A 2 -16.10 -4.86 -41.12
CA SER A 2 -14.72 -4.93 -40.61
C SER A 2 -13.66 -4.16 -41.42
N GLU A 3 -14.00 -3.55 -42.56
CA GLU A 3 -13.02 -2.83 -43.41
C GLU A 3 -12.94 -1.31 -43.17
N LYS A 4 -13.82 -0.72 -42.33
CA LYS A 4 -13.89 0.75 -42.15
C LYS A 4 -13.17 1.30 -40.92
N ILE A 5 -12.60 0.45 -40.07
CA ILE A 5 -11.97 0.89 -38.80
C ILE A 5 -10.56 1.44 -39.03
N GLU A 6 -9.90 1.13 -40.16
CA GLU A 6 -8.45 1.34 -40.26
C GLU A 6 -7.96 2.77 -40.58
N ASN A 7 -8.81 3.73 -40.96
CA ASN A 7 -8.33 5.02 -41.50
C ASN A 7 -8.89 6.30 -40.85
N THR A 8 -9.50 6.25 -39.66
CA THR A 8 -9.98 7.48 -39.01
C THR A 8 -9.74 7.50 -37.51
N LEU A 9 -9.25 8.65 -37.02
CA LEU A 9 -9.19 8.98 -35.60
C LEU A 9 -10.51 9.58 -35.07
N SER A 10 -11.54 9.66 -35.93
CA SER A 10 -12.86 10.15 -35.53
C SER A 10 -13.59 9.14 -34.67
N ARG A 11 -14.50 9.63 -33.83
CA ARG A 11 -15.42 8.76 -33.07
C ARG A 11 -16.25 7.88 -34.01
N PRO A 12 -16.78 6.73 -33.52
CA PRO A 12 -17.72 5.92 -34.27
C PRO A 12 -18.90 6.76 -34.78
N ALA A 13 -19.35 6.46 -36.01
CA ALA A 13 -20.51 7.10 -36.60
C ALA A 13 -21.77 6.86 -35.73
N PRO A 14 -22.72 7.81 -35.72
CA PRO A 14 -23.97 7.61 -35.02
C PRO A 14 -24.66 6.31 -35.40
N GLN A 15 -25.21 5.59 -34.42
CA GLN A 15 -25.91 4.32 -34.64
C GLN A 15 -27.41 4.54 -34.77
N GLU A 16 -28.09 3.71 -35.56
CA GLU A 16 -29.55 3.72 -35.65
C GLU A 16 -30.19 3.08 -34.40
N HIS A 17 -31.08 3.83 -33.75
CA HIS A 17 -31.85 3.38 -32.59
C HIS A 17 -33.22 4.05 -32.52
N SER A 18 -34.07 3.53 -31.62
CA SER A 18 -35.38 4.08 -31.30
C SER A 18 -35.41 4.95 -30.04
N PHE A 19 -34.35 4.94 -29.23
CA PHE A 19 -34.30 5.68 -27.96
C PHE A 19 -34.29 7.19 -28.18
N LYS A 20 -35.14 7.91 -27.44
CA LYS A 20 -35.14 9.38 -27.35
C LYS A 20 -34.47 9.83 -26.06
N LYS A 21 -34.66 9.09 -24.97
CA LYS A 21 -34.19 9.48 -23.64
C LYS A 21 -33.66 8.30 -22.83
N ALA A 22 -32.47 8.45 -22.25
CA ALA A 22 -31.87 7.48 -21.33
C ALA A 22 -31.79 8.05 -19.92
N ALA A 23 -32.14 7.27 -18.92
CA ALA A 23 -31.96 7.62 -17.51
C ALA A 23 -30.65 7.01 -16.98
N ILE A 24 -29.94 7.77 -16.15
CA ILE A 24 -28.78 7.32 -15.39
C ILE A 24 -29.09 7.54 -13.92
N LEU A 25 -28.95 6.51 -13.10
CA LEU A 25 -29.08 6.62 -11.65
C LEU A 25 -27.88 5.98 -10.94
N PHE A 26 -27.57 6.52 -9.77
CA PHE A 26 -26.54 5.99 -8.88
C PHE A 26 -27.17 5.70 -7.51
N ALA A 27 -26.97 4.49 -7.00
CA ALA A 27 -27.53 4.05 -5.73
C ALA A 27 -26.51 3.30 -4.85
N GLY A 28 -26.77 3.30 -3.54
CA GLY A 28 -25.92 2.67 -2.54
C GLY A 28 -24.81 3.58 -1.98
N GLY A 29 -23.77 2.97 -1.40
CA GLY A 29 -22.63 3.69 -0.85
C GLY A 29 -21.81 4.44 -1.91
N PRO A 30 -21.28 5.65 -1.64
CA PRO A 30 -20.44 6.36 -2.59
C PRO A 30 -19.15 5.60 -2.93
N ALA A 31 -18.60 5.87 -4.11
CA ALA A 31 -17.31 5.39 -4.55
C ALA A 31 -16.63 6.47 -5.40
N PRO A 32 -15.29 6.59 -5.37
CA PRO A 32 -14.57 7.47 -6.28
C PRO A 32 -14.84 7.14 -7.74
N ALA A 33 -14.57 8.09 -8.64
CA ALA A 33 -14.78 7.97 -10.09
C ALA A 33 -16.25 7.79 -10.55
N ALA A 34 -17.23 7.92 -9.66
CA ALA A 34 -18.66 7.91 -10.03
C ALA A 34 -18.97 8.90 -11.16
N ASN A 35 -18.39 10.10 -11.11
CA ASN A 35 -18.58 11.10 -12.16
C ASN A 35 -17.90 10.71 -13.48
N ALA A 36 -16.83 9.91 -13.47
CA ALA A 36 -16.23 9.38 -14.71
C ALA A 36 -17.24 8.48 -15.44
N VAL A 37 -17.88 7.58 -14.70
CA VAL A 37 -18.90 6.65 -15.21
C VAL A 37 -20.10 7.41 -15.77
N ILE A 38 -20.70 8.29 -14.95
CA ILE A 38 -21.88 9.08 -15.34
C ILE A 38 -21.57 9.92 -16.58
N SER A 39 -20.43 10.61 -16.58
CA SER A 39 -20.08 11.52 -17.69
C SER A 39 -19.79 10.77 -18.98
N ALA A 40 -19.07 9.64 -18.90
CA ALA A 40 -18.75 8.86 -20.10
C ALA A 40 -20.00 8.20 -20.71
N ALA A 41 -20.92 7.68 -19.87
CA ALA A 41 -22.22 7.21 -20.32
C ALA A 41 -23.03 8.34 -20.96
N ALA A 42 -23.24 9.45 -20.24
CA ALA A 42 -24.06 10.57 -20.70
C ALA A 42 -23.53 11.19 -21.99
N VAL A 43 -22.22 11.46 -22.10
CA VAL A 43 -21.62 11.99 -23.33
C VAL A 43 -21.85 11.05 -24.52
N SER A 44 -21.82 9.74 -24.30
CA SER A 44 -22.02 8.75 -25.38
C SER A 44 -23.44 8.78 -25.92
N PHE A 45 -24.45 8.86 -25.05
CA PHE A 45 -25.87 9.04 -25.43
C PHE A 45 -26.11 10.39 -26.12
N LEU A 46 -25.66 11.51 -25.52
CA LEU A 46 -25.86 12.85 -26.06
C LEU A 46 -25.27 13.01 -27.47
N ARG A 47 -24.09 12.44 -27.71
CA ARG A 47 -23.43 12.45 -29.02
C ARG A 47 -24.13 11.63 -30.09
N ASN A 48 -25.09 10.80 -29.69
CA ASN A 48 -25.97 10.06 -30.58
C ASN A 48 -27.38 10.66 -30.65
N GLY A 49 -27.58 11.87 -30.10
CA GLY A 49 -28.88 12.57 -30.12
C GLY A 49 -29.90 12.03 -29.11
N ILE A 50 -29.46 11.26 -28.12
CA ILE A 50 -30.32 10.75 -27.04
C ILE A 50 -30.22 11.70 -25.84
N GLU A 51 -31.35 12.22 -25.37
CA GLU A 51 -31.42 13.05 -24.16
C GLU A 51 -31.07 12.22 -22.91
N VAL A 52 -30.44 12.84 -21.92
CA VAL A 52 -30.01 12.14 -20.71
C VAL A 52 -30.67 12.74 -19.47
N VAL A 53 -31.35 11.89 -18.71
CA VAL A 53 -31.89 12.20 -17.39
C VAL A 53 -30.96 11.65 -16.32
N GLY A 54 -30.42 12.53 -15.48
CA GLY A 54 -29.75 12.14 -14.24
C GLY A 54 -30.78 12.05 -13.10
N VAL A 55 -31.13 10.84 -12.66
CA VAL A 55 -32.04 10.65 -11.52
C VAL A 55 -31.29 10.97 -10.23
N LYS A 56 -31.84 11.87 -9.42
CA LYS A 56 -31.18 12.30 -8.20
C LYS A 56 -31.43 11.32 -7.05
N HIS A 57 -30.40 11.06 -6.26
CA HIS A 57 -30.48 10.26 -5.03
C HIS A 57 -31.05 8.85 -5.23
N GLY A 58 -30.60 8.16 -6.29
CA GLY A 58 -30.95 6.77 -6.58
C GLY A 58 -32.45 6.56 -6.81
N TYR A 59 -33.02 5.54 -6.18
CA TYR A 59 -34.44 5.19 -6.33
C TYR A 59 -35.40 6.00 -5.41
N SER A 60 -34.90 6.96 -4.63
CA SER A 60 -35.67 7.55 -3.51
C SER A 60 -36.93 8.30 -3.93
N SER A 61 -36.88 9.06 -5.02
CA SER A 61 -38.06 9.74 -5.55
C SER A 61 -38.93 8.79 -6.38
N LEU A 62 -38.29 7.87 -7.12
CA LEU A 62 -38.97 6.90 -7.97
C LEU A 62 -39.85 5.89 -7.19
N ILE A 63 -39.39 5.44 -6.02
CA ILE A 63 -40.14 4.48 -5.18
C ILE A 63 -41.46 5.07 -4.66
N ASN A 64 -41.51 6.39 -4.50
CA ASN A 64 -42.64 7.14 -3.98
C ASN A 64 -43.47 7.81 -5.08
N TYR A 65 -43.16 7.53 -6.35
CA TYR A 65 -43.88 8.13 -7.48
C TYR A 65 -45.36 7.75 -7.46
N SER A 66 -46.21 8.75 -7.71
CA SER A 66 -47.62 8.56 -8.03
C SER A 66 -48.05 9.64 -9.03
N LYS A 67 -49.17 9.46 -9.71
CA LYS A 67 -49.70 10.48 -10.64
C LYS A 67 -50.06 11.79 -9.94
N ASP A 68 -50.41 11.72 -8.66
CA ASP A 68 -50.73 12.89 -7.83
C ASP A 68 -49.47 13.60 -7.30
N LYS A 69 -48.30 12.93 -7.37
CA LYS A 69 -47.00 13.44 -6.97
C LYS A 69 -45.97 13.19 -8.08
N PRO A 70 -46.02 13.95 -9.19
CA PRO A 70 -45.10 13.79 -10.30
C PRO A 70 -43.65 14.12 -9.90
N LEU A 71 -42.70 13.61 -10.67
CA LEU A 71 -41.28 13.91 -10.48
C LEU A 71 -40.97 15.33 -10.98
N GLU A 72 -40.17 16.06 -10.21
CA GLU A 72 -39.81 17.45 -10.50
C GLU A 72 -38.35 17.59 -10.94
N GLU A 73 -38.11 18.39 -12.00
CA GLU A 73 -36.75 18.71 -12.44
C GLU A 73 -36.06 19.63 -11.42
N GLY A 74 -34.78 19.38 -11.15
CA GLY A 74 -33.96 20.07 -10.14
C GLY A 74 -33.97 19.38 -8.78
N SER A 75 -35.10 18.81 -8.35
CA SER A 75 -35.23 18.08 -7.07
C SER A 75 -35.01 16.57 -7.24
N ASP A 76 -35.83 15.93 -8.07
CA ASP A 76 -35.87 14.47 -8.25
C ASP A 76 -35.00 13.98 -9.41
N TYR A 77 -34.80 14.82 -10.43
CA TYR A 77 -33.93 14.53 -11.56
C TYR A 77 -33.35 15.82 -12.15
N VAL A 78 -32.37 15.69 -13.03
CA VAL A 78 -31.81 16.80 -13.83
C VAL A 78 -31.61 16.36 -15.27
N MET A 79 -31.77 17.27 -16.23
CA MET A 79 -31.34 17.03 -17.60
C MET A 79 -29.83 17.23 -17.70
N ILE A 80 -29.11 16.19 -18.12
CA ILE A 80 -27.66 16.24 -18.29
C ILE A 80 -27.34 16.67 -19.72
N ASP A 81 -26.55 17.74 -19.87
CA ASP A 81 -26.10 18.28 -21.15
C ASP A 81 -24.57 18.37 -21.26
N HIS A 82 -24.06 18.77 -22.43
CA HIS A 82 -22.62 18.89 -22.65
C HIS A 82 -21.92 19.89 -21.71
N PRO A 83 -22.46 21.11 -21.48
CA PRO A 83 -21.93 22.04 -20.48
C PRO A 83 -21.80 21.45 -19.07
N MET A 84 -22.83 20.75 -18.58
CA MET A 84 -22.83 20.12 -17.25
C MET A 84 -21.71 19.09 -17.08
N LEU A 85 -21.31 18.42 -18.17
CA LEU A 85 -20.27 17.38 -18.19
C LEU A 85 -18.84 17.93 -18.37
N SER A 86 -18.67 19.26 -18.37
CA SER A 86 -17.36 19.86 -18.55
C SER A 86 -16.43 19.55 -17.36
N ARG A 87 -15.35 18.82 -17.65
CA ARG A 87 -14.30 18.42 -16.68
C ARG A 87 -14.82 17.63 -15.46
N THR A 88 -15.95 16.95 -15.58
CA THR A 88 -16.55 16.21 -14.47
C THR A 88 -15.93 14.85 -14.20
N ARG A 89 -15.24 14.23 -15.17
CA ARG A 89 -14.68 12.87 -15.01
C ARG A 89 -13.72 12.71 -13.82
N ASN A 90 -12.98 13.76 -13.48
CA ASN A 90 -12.04 13.75 -12.35
C ASN A 90 -12.62 14.43 -11.10
N ARG A 91 -13.88 14.88 -11.13
CA ARG A 91 -14.47 15.60 -10.01
C ARG A 91 -14.86 14.63 -8.89
N GLN A 92 -14.57 15.02 -7.66
CA GLN A 92 -14.99 14.34 -6.43
C GLN A 92 -16.52 14.24 -6.30
N GLY A 93 -16.97 13.25 -5.51
CA GLY A 93 -18.37 13.02 -5.21
C GLY A 93 -19.19 12.45 -6.39
N ILE A 94 -20.52 12.60 -6.30
CA ILE A 94 -21.49 12.06 -7.27
C ILE A 94 -22.42 13.19 -7.70
N MET A 95 -22.35 13.62 -8.96
CA MET A 95 -23.05 14.83 -9.43
C MET A 95 -24.58 14.75 -9.37
N ILE A 96 -25.14 13.53 -9.39
CA ILE A 96 -26.58 13.27 -9.22
C ILE A 96 -26.93 12.78 -7.80
N GLY A 97 -25.95 12.70 -6.89
CA GLY A 97 -26.13 12.17 -5.54
C GLY A 97 -26.39 10.66 -5.50
N THR A 98 -26.61 10.14 -4.30
CA THR A 98 -26.93 8.72 -4.05
C THR A 98 -27.87 8.59 -2.85
N ALA A 99 -28.54 7.44 -2.73
CA ALA A 99 -29.28 7.01 -1.54
C ALA A 99 -29.39 5.48 -1.50
N ARG A 100 -29.88 4.95 -0.36
CA ARG A 100 -30.06 3.51 -0.11
C ARG A 100 -31.50 3.02 -0.27
N ALA A 101 -32.29 3.64 -1.16
CA ALA A 101 -33.65 3.18 -1.43
C ALA A 101 -33.65 1.85 -2.20
N ASN A 102 -34.43 0.87 -1.73
CA ASN A 102 -34.52 -0.48 -2.30
C ASN A 102 -35.97 -0.83 -2.68
N PRO A 103 -36.42 -0.51 -3.91
CA PRO A 103 -37.78 -0.80 -4.37
C PRO A 103 -38.04 -2.31 -4.51
N GLY A 104 -37.00 -3.14 -4.55
CA GLY A 104 -37.11 -4.60 -4.62
C GLY A 104 -37.12 -5.30 -3.25
N LYS A 105 -37.17 -4.57 -2.13
CA LYS A 105 -37.02 -5.13 -0.77
C LYS A 105 -38.05 -6.23 -0.45
N LEU A 106 -39.28 -6.08 -0.93
CA LEU A 106 -40.39 -7.02 -0.66
C LEU A 106 -40.43 -8.23 -1.61
N VAL A 107 -39.55 -8.26 -2.62
CA VAL A 107 -39.49 -9.32 -3.64
C VAL A 107 -38.23 -10.16 -3.41
N SER A 108 -38.40 -11.32 -2.76
CA SER A 108 -37.28 -12.25 -2.45
C SER A 108 -37.27 -13.54 -3.27
N CYS A 109 -38.24 -13.75 -4.17
CA CYS A 109 -38.27 -14.86 -5.13
C CYS A 109 -39.17 -14.48 -6.32
N PRO A 110 -39.09 -15.16 -7.47
CA PRO A 110 -39.90 -14.87 -8.65
C PRO A 110 -41.41 -14.90 -8.41
N GLU A 111 -41.93 -15.77 -7.53
CA GLU A 111 -43.36 -15.88 -7.25
C GLU A 111 -43.94 -14.57 -6.67
N HIS A 112 -43.13 -13.83 -5.90
CA HIS A 112 -43.52 -12.54 -5.33
C HIS A 112 -43.80 -11.47 -6.40
N LEU A 113 -43.36 -11.65 -7.65
CA LEU A 113 -43.67 -10.73 -8.75
C LEU A 113 -45.17 -10.71 -9.11
N LYS A 114 -45.92 -11.73 -8.71
CA LYS A 114 -47.38 -11.82 -8.93
C LYS A 114 -48.19 -11.08 -7.86
N ASP A 115 -47.56 -10.69 -6.75
CA ASP A 115 -48.20 -10.01 -5.63
C ASP A 115 -48.18 -8.48 -5.84
N PRO A 116 -49.35 -7.84 -6.05
CA PRO A 116 -49.42 -6.41 -6.33
C PRO A 116 -48.85 -5.50 -5.23
N GLU A 117 -48.95 -5.91 -3.96
CA GLU A 117 -48.46 -5.10 -2.85
C GLU A 117 -46.93 -5.12 -2.78
N ARG A 118 -46.34 -6.30 -3.00
CA ARG A 118 -44.88 -6.47 -2.98
C ARG A 118 -44.19 -5.78 -4.15
N VAL A 119 -44.82 -5.79 -5.33
CA VAL A 119 -44.26 -5.14 -6.53
C VAL A 119 -44.63 -3.66 -6.65
N ALA A 120 -45.52 -3.13 -5.81
CA ALA A 120 -45.93 -1.73 -5.86
C ALA A 120 -44.74 -0.74 -5.94
N PRO A 121 -43.64 -0.90 -5.19
CA PRO A 121 -42.51 0.01 -5.30
C PRO A 121 -41.75 -0.11 -6.64
N LEU A 122 -41.63 -1.32 -7.22
CA LEU A 122 -41.06 -1.51 -8.57
C LEU A 122 -41.96 -0.93 -9.66
N LYS A 123 -43.29 -1.06 -9.48
CA LYS A 123 -44.29 -0.43 -10.35
C LYS A 123 -44.17 1.09 -10.32
N ASN A 124 -44.04 1.71 -9.14
CA ASN A 124 -43.86 3.15 -9.02
C ASN A 124 -42.60 3.63 -9.76
N VAL A 125 -41.50 2.88 -9.64
CA VAL A 125 -40.26 3.16 -10.39
C VAL A 125 -40.50 3.09 -11.90
N TYR A 126 -41.17 2.04 -12.39
CA TYR A 126 -41.49 1.88 -13.81
C TYR A 126 -42.38 3.01 -14.33
N GLU A 127 -43.45 3.35 -13.62
CA GLU A 127 -44.37 4.42 -14.01
C GLU A 127 -43.70 5.80 -13.95
N GLY A 128 -42.83 6.03 -12.97
CA GLY A 128 -42.03 7.25 -12.85
C GLY A 128 -41.05 7.44 -14.01
N LEU A 129 -40.35 6.37 -14.42
CA LEU A 129 -39.49 6.43 -15.60
C LEU A 129 -40.32 6.63 -16.90
N CYS A 130 -41.48 5.98 -17.00
CA CYS A 130 -42.39 6.18 -18.13
C CYS A 130 -42.91 7.63 -18.21
N SER A 131 -43.23 8.26 -17.07
CA SER A 131 -43.74 9.64 -17.04
C SER A 131 -42.70 10.67 -17.50
N LEU A 132 -41.41 10.38 -17.28
CA LEU A 132 -40.31 11.18 -17.81
C LEU A 132 -40.01 10.92 -19.31
N GLY A 133 -40.67 9.92 -19.91
CA GLY A 133 -40.43 9.50 -21.28
C GLY A 133 -39.14 8.71 -21.46
N VAL A 134 -38.59 8.11 -20.41
CA VAL A 134 -37.34 7.33 -20.45
C VAL A 134 -37.55 6.04 -21.26
N ASP A 135 -36.61 5.74 -22.15
CA ASP A 135 -36.62 4.56 -23.00
C ASP A 135 -35.57 3.51 -22.61
N ALA A 136 -34.54 3.88 -21.85
CA ALA A 136 -33.51 2.98 -21.36
C ALA A 136 -32.96 3.44 -19.99
N LEU A 137 -32.49 2.49 -19.18
CA LEU A 137 -31.98 2.76 -17.83
C LEU A 137 -30.54 2.26 -17.67
N VAL A 138 -29.64 3.15 -17.25
CA VAL A 138 -28.32 2.84 -16.72
C VAL A 138 -28.37 2.89 -15.20
N SER A 139 -28.22 1.72 -14.57
CA SER A 139 -28.19 1.56 -13.12
C SER A 139 -26.75 1.44 -12.64
N ILE A 140 -26.31 2.29 -11.71
CA ILE A 140 -24.94 2.29 -11.18
C ILE A 140 -25.01 2.00 -9.68
N GLY A 141 -24.34 0.94 -9.21
CA GLY A 141 -24.38 0.62 -7.79
C GLY A 141 -23.72 -0.70 -7.41
N GLY A 142 -23.88 -1.08 -6.14
CA GLY A 142 -23.41 -2.35 -5.60
C GLY A 142 -24.40 -3.50 -5.84
N ASP A 143 -24.17 -4.63 -5.18
CA ASP A 143 -25.01 -5.84 -5.24
C ASP A 143 -26.51 -5.58 -5.05
N ASP A 144 -26.89 -4.76 -4.06
CA ASP A 144 -28.30 -4.40 -3.82
C ASP A 144 -28.93 -3.67 -5.01
N THR A 145 -28.13 -2.86 -5.70
CA THR A 145 -28.58 -2.12 -6.87
C THR A 145 -28.70 -3.04 -8.10
N LEU A 146 -27.80 -4.02 -8.26
CA LEU A 146 -27.94 -5.06 -9.27
C LEU A 146 -29.16 -5.96 -9.02
N LYS A 147 -29.37 -6.41 -7.78
CA LYS A 147 -30.59 -7.16 -7.41
C LYS A 147 -31.83 -6.35 -7.75
N THR A 148 -31.82 -5.05 -7.48
CA THR A 148 -32.91 -4.15 -7.85
C THR A 148 -33.10 -4.03 -9.36
N ALA A 149 -32.01 -3.87 -10.14
CA ALA A 149 -32.06 -3.82 -11.59
C ALA A 149 -32.60 -5.13 -12.21
N ASN A 150 -32.19 -6.28 -11.65
CA ASN A 150 -32.71 -7.58 -12.06
C ASN A 150 -34.21 -7.72 -11.75
N LYS A 151 -34.63 -7.39 -10.53
CA LYS A 151 -36.05 -7.40 -10.14
C LYS A 151 -36.89 -6.44 -10.99
N PHE A 152 -36.33 -5.29 -11.35
CA PHE A 152 -36.98 -4.34 -12.25
C PHE A 152 -37.16 -4.91 -13.66
N LYS A 153 -36.15 -5.60 -14.21
CA LYS A 153 -36.29 -6.35 -15.47
C LYS A 153 -37.38 -7.41 -15.38
N LEU A 154 -37.32 -8.27 -14.36
CA LEU A 154 -38.31 -9.35 -14.19
C LEU A 154 -39.73 -8.81 -14.00
N TYR A 155 -39.89 -7.69 -13.30
CA TYR A 155 -41.17 -6.99 -13.22
C TYR A 155 -41.66 -6.54 -14.61
N GLN A 156 -40.79 -5.95 -15.44
CA GLN A 156 -41.15 -5.59 -16.81
C GLN A 156 -41.47 -6.81 -17.69
N ASP A 157 -40.83 -7.96 -17.44
CA ASP A 157 -41.12 -9.25 -18.10
C ASP A 157 -42.52 -9.77 -17.75
N SER A 158 -43.08 -9.38 -16.60
CA SER A 158 -44.43 -9.74 -16.17
C SER A 158 -45.55 -8.82 -16.68
N LEU A 159 -45.19 -7.69 -17.32
CA LEU A 159 -46.17 -6.72 -17.83
C LEU A 159 -46.91 -7.25 -19.07
N PRO A 160 -48.15 -6.77 -19.33
CA PRO A 160 -48.90 -7.15 -20.52
C PRO A 160 -48.13 -6.89 -21.81
N GLU A 161 -48.36 -7.74 -22.81
CA GLU A 161 -47.78 -7.58 -24.15
C GLU A 161 -48.11 -6.18 -24.73
N GLY A 162 -47.11 -5.52 -25.31
CA GLY A 162 -47.22 -4.16 -25.82
C GLY A 162 -46.97 -3.05 -24.79
N SER A 163 -46.75 -3.38 -23.51
CA SER A 163 -46.28 -2.41 -22.51
C SER A 163 -44.93 -1.82 -22.91
N LYS A 164 -44.69 -0.54 -22.57
CA LYS A 164 -43.40 0.09 -22.81
C LYS A 164 -42.30 -0.71 -22.11
N ARG A 165 -41.23 -1.02 -22.83
CA ARG A 165 -40.05 -1.66 -22.27
C ARG A 165 -38.95 -0.62 -22.07
N ILE A 166 -38.30 -0.68 -20.92
CA ILE A 166 -37.15 0.14 -20.56
C ILE A 166 -35.99 -0.84 -20.30
N PRO A 167 -35.18 -1.15 -21.33
CA PRO A 167 -34.02 -2.00 -21.18
C PRO A 167 -33.08 -1.45 -20.11
N VAL A 168 -32.55 -2.34 -19.27
CA VAL A 168 -31.71 -1.98 -18.14
C VAL A 168 -30.31 -2.57 -18.30
N VAL A 169 -29.31 -1.71 -18.07
CA VAL A 169 -27.90 -2.11 -17.99
C VAL A 169 -27.31 -1.65 -16.67
N HIS A 170 -26.52 -2.51 -16.04
CA HIS A 170 -25.92 -2.25 -14.72
C HIS A 170 -24.41 -2.00 -14.81
N LEU A 171 -23.91 -1.03 -14.04
CA LEU A 171 -22.47 -0.71 -13.93
C LEU A 171 -21.99 -0.97 -12.49
N PRO A 172 -21.02 -1.88 -12.29
CA PRO A 172 -20.65 -2.39 -10.98
C PRO A 172 -19.82 -1.39 -10.17
N LYS A 173 -20.37 -0.93 -9.06
CA LYS A 173 -19.76 0.05 -8.15
C LYS A 173 -19.56 -0.57 -6.77
N THR A 174 -18.32 -0.66 -6.30
CA THR A 174 -17.98 -0.93 -4.90
C THR A 174 -16.53 -0.50 -4.64
N ILE A 175 -16.24 -0.04 -3.42
CA ILE A 175 -14.85 0.16 -2.99
C ILE A 175 -14.27 -1.12 -2.38
N ASP A 176 -15.11 -2.13 -2.14
CA ASP A 176 -14.75 -3.36 -1.44
C ASP A 176 -14.28 -4.45 -2.39
N ASN A 177 -14.37 -4.23 -3.71
CA ASN A 177 -14.07 -5.17 -4.80
C ASN A 177 -14.64 -6.59 -4.64
N ASP A 178 -15.76 -6.70 -3.91
CA ASP A 178 -16.46 -7.92 -3.55
C ASP A 178 -17.49 -8.37 -4.61
N TYR A 179 -17.41 -7.78 -5.80
CA TYR A 179 -18.36 -7.93 -6.89
C TYR A 179 -17.98 -9.10 -7.82
N ARG A 180 -18.92 -10.01 -8.10
CA ARG A 180 -18.73 -11.09 -9.09
C ARG A 180 -18.91 -10.60 -10.52
N GLY A 181 -18.13 -11.16 -11.45
CA GLY A 181 -18.26 -10.90 -12.90
C GLY A 181 -17.40 -9.77 -13.44
N ILE A 182 -16.55 -9.15 -12.62
CA ILE A 182 -15.54 -8.17 -13.02
C ILE A 182 -14.31 -8.31 -12.12
N ASP A 183 -13.10 -8.15 -12.69
CA ASP A 183 -11.84 -8.31 -11.93
C ASP A 183 -11.61 -7.17 -10.94
N PHE A 184 -11.89 -5.93 -11.35
CA PHE A 184 -11.80 -4.75 -10.50
C PHE A 184 -12.99 -3.83 -10.74
N THR A 185 -13.60 -3.40 -9.64
CA THR A 185 -14.68 -2.42 -9.65
C THR A 185 -14.13 -1.01 -9.54
N PHE A 186 -14.81 -0.05 -10.16
CA PHE A 186 -14.36 1.33 -10.13
C PHE A 186 -14.48 1.91 -8.70
N GLY A 187 -13.46 2.66 -8.30
CA GLY A 187 -13.33 3.27 -6.99
C GLY A 187 -12.48 2.45 -6.02
N TYR A 188 -12.25 1.16 -6.28
CA TYR A 188 -11.39 0.30 -5.45
C TYR A 188 -9.97 0.84 -5.36
N PHE A 189 -9.30 1.07 -6.50
CA PHE A 189 -7.89 1.47 -6.50
C PHE A 189 -7.68 2.87 -5.91
N THR A 190 -8.60 3.79 -6.15
CA THR A 190 -8.58 5.11 -5.53
C THR A 190 -8.73 5.00 -4.01
N ALA A 191 -9.66 4.17 -3.53
CA ALA A 191 -9.84 3.97 -2.09
C ALA A 191 -8.59 3.34 -1.46
N VAL A 192 -8.01 2.32 -2.10
CA VAL A 192 -6.74 1.71 -1.67
C VAL A 192 -5.62 2.73 -1.63
N ASP A 193 -5.42 3.53 -2.68
CA ASP A 193 -4.33 4.52 -2.76
C ASP A 193 -4.41 5.55 -1.62
N PHE A 194 -5.61 6.11 -1.41
CA PHE A 194 -5.85 7.08 -0.34
C PHE A 194 -5.64 6.46 1.05
N LEU A 195 -6.27 5.30 1.32
CA LEU A 195 -6.18 4.66 2.63
C LEU A 195 -4.77 4.15 2.94
N ALA A 196 -4.06 3.64 1.93
CA ALA A 196 -2.66 3.25 2.05
C ALA A 196 -1.76 4.47 2.35
N HIS A 197 -2.07 5.65 1.79
CA HIS A 197 -1.37 6.88 2.13
C HIS A 197 -1.55 7.23 3.62
N GLU A 198 -2.78 7.14 4.14
CA GLU A 198 -3.05 7.33 5.57
C GLU A 198 -2.30 6.31 6.44
N VAL A 199 -2.30 5.03 6.04
CA VAL A 199 -1.53 3.99 6.75
C VAL A 199 -0.03 4.28 6.78
N ARG A 200 0.57 4.77 5.68
CA ARG A 200 1.99 5.16 5.67
C ARG A 200 2.28 6.35 6.59
N ASN A 201 1.36 7.33 6.66
CA ASN A 201 1.48 8.44 7.61
C ASN A 201 1.43 7.94 9.06
N LEU A 202 0.51 7.02 9.37
CA LEU A 202 0.45 6.37 10.68
C LEU A 202 1.70 5.54 10.97
N LEU A 203 2.27 4.87 9.97
CA LEU A 203 3.51 4.10 10.13
C LEU A 203 4.70 4.99 10.47
N ALA A 204 4.82 6.15 9.82
CA ALA A 204 5.84 7.15 10.13
C ALA A 204 5.68 7.73 11.55
N ASP A 205 4.43 8.03 11.99
CA ASP A 205 4.17 8.43 13.38
C ASP A 205 4.50 7.31 14.37
N ALA A 206 4.18 6.07 14.01
CA ALA A 206 4.45 4.90 14.83
C ALA A 206 5.95 4.73 15.07
N GLU A 207 6.75 4.91 14.01
CA GLU A 207 8.21 4.84 14.06
C GLU A 207 8.80 5.92 14.98
N ALA A 208 8.39 7.18 14.78
CA ALA A 208 8.88 8.31 15.57
C ALA A 208 8.57 8.17 17.07
N ASN A 209 7.44 7.56 17.42
CA ASN A 209 6.97 7.43 18.80
C ASN A 209 7.15 6.02 19.39
N GLN A 210 7.72 5.07 18.63
CA GLN A 210 7.80 3.65 19.00
C GLN A 210 6.46 3.06 19.47
N ASN A 211 5.36 3.34 18.76
CA ASN A 211 4.01 2.89 19.09
C ASN A 211 3.43 1.95 18.03
N TYR A 212 2.26 1.37 18.30
CA TYR A 212 1.51 0.60 17.30
C TYR A 212 0.14 1.24 17.04
N PHE A 213 -0.28 1.23 15.78
CA PHE A 213 -1.66 1.55 15.39
C PHE A 213 -2.40 0.28 14.98
N LEU A 214 -3.68 0.22 15.35
CA LEU A 214 -4.63 -0.75 14.84
C LEU A 214 -5.63 -0.02 13.96
N VAL A 215 -5.56 -0.26 12.66
CA VAL A 215 -6.39 0.37 11.64
C VAL A 215 -7.51 -0.58 11.24
N GLU A 216 -8.75 -0.19 11.48
CA GLU A 216 -9.90 -0.82 10.87
C GLU A 216 -10.20 -0.18 9.52
N SER A 217 -10.12 -0.97 8.46
CA SER A 217 -10.52 -0.59 7.11
C SER A 217 -11.95 -1.02 6.84
N MET A 218 -12.69 -0.18 6.11
CA MET A 218 -13.94 -0.59 5.47
C MET A 218 -13.76 -1.83 4.57
N GLY A 219 -14.86 -2.53 4.31
CA GLY A 219 -14.88 -3.84 3.67
C GLY A 219 -15.79 -4.79 4.43
N ARG A 220 -17.11 -4.69 4.19
CA ARG A 220 -18.14 -5.41 4.95
C ARG A 220 -18.05 -6.92 4.77
N SER A 221 -18.08 -7.37 3.50
CA SER A 221 -18.26 -8.79 3.21
C SER A 221 -16.97 -9.49 2.82
N ALA A 222 -15.97 -8.80 2.28
CA ALA A 222 -14.70 -9.40 1.85
C ALA A 222 -13.50 -8.49 2.19
N GLY A 223 -12.31 -9.09 2.26
CA GLY A 223 -11.08 -8.45 2.70
C GLY A 223 -10.29 -7.68 1.64
N TRP A 224 -10.76 -7.53 0.40
CA TRP A 224 -9.97 -6.94 -0.70
C TRP A 224 -9.44 -5.54 -0.41
N LEU A 225 -10.25 -4.68 0.22
CA LEU A 225 -9.84 -3.33 0.57
C LEU A 225 -8.78 -3.37 1.68
N ALA A 226 -9.02 -4.10 2.76
CA ALA A 226 -8.06 -4.28 3.85
C ALA A 226 -6.72 -4.85 3.36
N TYR A 227 -6.72 -5.85 2.47
CA TYR A 227 -5.52 -6.41 1.86
C TYR A 227 -4.78 -5.39 0.98
N GLY A 228 -5.50 -4.70 0.09
CA GLY A 228 -4.91 -3.68 -0.77
C GLY A 228 -4.26 -2.55 0.04
N VAL A 229 -4.97 -2.06 1.06
CA VAL A 229 -4.49 -1.03 1.98
C VAL A 229 -3.27 -1.49 2.77
N ALA A 230 -3.28 -2.72 3.26
CA ALA A 230 -2.15 -3.27 4.00
C ALA A 230 -0.89 -3.43 3.14
N ILE A 231 -1.04 -3.99 1.93
CA ILE A 231 0.09 -4.19 1.00
C ILE A 231 0.68 -2.84 0.58
N ALA A 232 -0.16 -1.93 0.07
CA ALA A 232 0.31 -0.63 -0.42
C ALA A 232 0.75 0.30 0.72
N GLY A 233 0.17 0.13 1.92
CA GLY A 233 0.46 0.91 3.12
C GLY A 233 1.65 0.40 3.93
N GLU A 234 2.25 -0.74 3.55
CA GLU A 234 3.33 -1.40 4.29
C GLU A 234 2.93 -1.78 5.73
N ALA A 235 1.67 -2.20 5.91
CA ALA A 235 1.20 -2.68 7.20
C ALA A 235 1.96 -3.94 7.62
N SER A 236 2.14 -4.09 8.93
CA SER A 236 2.90 -5.18 9.55
C SER A 236 2.17 -6.52 9.45
N LEU A 237 0.84 -6.45 9.41
CA LEU A 237 -0.09 -7.57 9.38
C LEU A 237 -1.44 -7.07 8.89
N VAL A 238 -2.13 -7.88 8.09
CA VAL A 238 -3.58 -7.77 7.86
C VAL A 238 -4.34 -9.01 8.32
N VAL A 239 -5.49 -8.77 8.94
CA VAL A 239 -6.47 -9.81 9.28
C VAL A 239 -7.82 -9.46 8.66
N SER A 240 -8.37 -10.38 7.87
CA SER A 240 -9.67 -10.24 7.22
C SER A 240 -10.59 -11.43 7.49
N VAL A 241 -11.82 -11.35 7.00
CA VAL A 241 -12.80 -12.44 7.09
C VAL A 241 -12.29 -13.74 6.45
N GLU A 242 -11.51 -13.66 5.37
CA GLU A 242 -10.92 -14.82 4.69
C GLU A 242 -9.83 -15.52 5.51
N ASP A 243 -9.30 -14.86 6.54
CA ASP A 243 -8.28 -15.40 7.43
C ASP A 243 -8.86 -16.16 8.63
N ILE A 244 -10.18 -16.05 8.85
CA ILE A 244 -10.89 -16.74 9.94
C ILE A 244 -11.17 -18.19 9.54
N ARG A 245 -10.10 -18.99 9.55
CA ARG A 245 -10.08 -20.40 9.17
C ARG A 245 -9.19 -21.22 10.10
N GLY A 246 -9.33 -22.54 10.07
CA GLY A 246 -8.55 -23.43 10.93
C GLY A 246 -8.70 -23.06 12.40
N LYS A 247 -7.58 -22.84 13.11
CA LYS A 247 -7.55 -22.46 14.54
C LYS A 247 -8.16 -21.08 14.83
N PHE A 248 -8.18 -20.18 13.85
CA PHE A 248 -8.77 -18.85 14.00
C PHE A 248 -10.30 -18.87 13.94
N ARG A 249 -10.90 -20.02 13.61
CA ARG A 249 -12.34 -20.23 13.57
C ARG A 249 -12.78 -21.11 14.73
N SER A 250 -13.88 -20.73 15.37
CA SER A 250 -14.60 -21.51 16.36
C SER A 250 -16.07 -21.65 15.93
N LYS A 251 -16.84 -22.43 16.69
CA LYS A 251 -18.29 -22.54 16.54
C LYS A 251 -18.99 -22.11 17.81
N GLU A 252 -20.09 -21.41 17.64
CA GLU A 252 -20.98 -21.02 18.72
C GLU A 252 -22.36 -21.61 18.45
N GLU A 253 -22.96 -22.24 19.46
CA GLU A 253 -24.35 -22.66 19.40
C GLU A 253 -25.23 -21.54 19.97
N TYR A 254 -26.30 -21.20 19.27
CA TYR A 254 -27.30 -20.27 19.76
C TYR A 254 -28.69 -20.83 19.47
N THR A 255 -29.64 -20.50 20.35
CA THR A 255 -31.05 -20.83 20.15
C THR A 255 -31.75 -19.61 19.58
N ASP A 256 -32.44 -19.79 18.45
CA ASP A 256 -33.20 -18.69 17.85
C ASP A 256 -34.50 -18.38 18.63
N SER A 257 -35.22 -17.36 18.21
CA SER A 257 -36.50 -16.96 18.81
C SER A 257 -37.61 -18.02 18.68
N LYS A 258 -37.40 -19.08 17.91
CA LYS A 258 -38.33 -20.21 17.71
C LYS A 258 -37.94 -21.43 18.55
N GLY A 259 -36.85 -21.36 19.33
CA GLY A 259 -36.39 -22.47 20.16
C GLY A 259 -35.53 -23.48 19.40
N GLU A 260 -35.11 -23.19 18.17
CA GLU A 260 -34.27 -24.06 17.37
C GLU A 260 -32.78 -23.75 17.64
N SER A 261 -31.99 -24.78 17.94
CA SER A 261 -30.54 -24.65 18.12
C SER A 261 -29.82 -24.61 16.77
N HIS A 262 -29.09 -23.54 16.54
CA HIS A 262 -28.28 -23.32 15.34
C HIS A 262 -26.81 -23.21 15.74
N SER A 263 -25.93 -23.69 14.86
CA SER A 263 -24.48 -23.52 15.00
C SER A 263 -23.98 -22.49 14.01
N ARG A 264 -23.21 -21.51 14.48
CA ARG A 264 -22.61 -20.45 13.66
C ARG A 264 -21.09 -20.49 13.76
N ASP A 265 -20.44 -20.30 12.62
CA ASP A 265 -19.00 -20.07 12.58
C ASP A 265 -18.69 -18.67 13.14
N VAL A 266 -17.78 -18.62 14.12
CA VAL A 266 -17.34 -17.39 14.78
C VAL A 266 -15.81 -17.33 14.80
N MET A 267 -15.28 -16.13 14.97
CA MET A 267 -13.86 -15.87 15.14
C MET A 267 -13.40 -16.33 16.52
N ASN A 268 -12.33 -17.12 16.55
CA ASN A 268 -11.61 -17.43 17.76
C ASN A 268 -10.77 -16.22 18.16
N MET A 269 -11.36 -15.33 18.97
CA MET A 269 -10.75 -14.07 19.40
C MET A 269 -9.36 -14.26 19.98
N ASP A 270 -9.17 -15.26 20.84
CA ASP A 270 -7.92 -15.49 21.55
C ASP A 270 -6.78 -15.83 20.57
N GLU A 271 -7.05 -16.67 19.56
CA GLU A 271 -6.04 -17.03 18.55
C GLU A 271 -5.70 -15.85 17.65
N VAL A 272 -6.69 -15.06 17.24
CA VAL A 272 -6.45 -13.87 16.41
C VAL A 272 -5.63 -12.83 17.17
N VAL A 273 -6.00 -12.52 18.41
CA VAL A 273 -5.26 -11.58 19.26
C VAL A 273 -3.84 -12.10 19.53
N ARG A 274 -3.67 -13.39 19.84
CA ARG A 274 -2.34 -14.00 19.99
C ARG A 274 -1.49 -13.85 18.73
N ARG A 275 -2.07 -14.06 17.54
CA ARG A 275 -1.34 -13.90 16.26
C ARG A 275 -0.89 -12.45 16.03
N ILE A 276 -1.70 -11.48 16.41
CA ILE A 276 -1.35 -10.06 16.33
C ILE A 276 -0.21 -9.73 17.31
N VAL A 277 -0.33 -10.12 18.58
CA VAL A 277 0.72 -9.92 19.60
C VAL A 277 2.03 -10.62 19.24
N ALA A 278 1.96 -11.82 18.67
CA ALA A 278 3.14 -12.53 18.17
C ALA A 278 3.86 -11.75 17.06
N THR A 279 3.12 -11.06 16.20
CA THR A 279 3.69 -10.15 15.19
C THR A 279 4.42 -8.99 15.86
N MET A 280 3.76 -8.31 16.80
CA MET A 280 4.32 -7.15 17.50
C MET A 280 5.62 -7.51 18.23
N THR A 281 5.62 -8.62 18.96
CA THR A 281 6.78 -9.09 19.72
C THR A 281 7.90 -9.59 18.82
N THR A 282 7.59 -10.24 17.69
CA THR A 282 8.61 -10.65 16.70
C THR A 282 9.28 -9.44 16.08
N ARG A 283 8.50 -8.44 15.64
CA ARG A 283 9.03 -7.18 15.12
C ARG A 283 9.91 -6.46 16.13
N GLU A 284 9.50 -6.43 17.39
CA GLU A 284 10.30 -5.81 18.46
C GLU A 284 11.64 -6.55 18.68
N ARG A 285 11.67 -7.88 18.54
CA ARG A 285 12.92 -8.67 18.56
C ARG A 285 13.81 -8.36 17.37
N GLU A 286 13.23 -8.03 16.21
CA GLU A 286 13.93 -7.54 15.02
C GLU A 286 14.35 -6.06 15.13
N GLY A 287 14.11 -5.39 16.26
CA GLY A 287 14.43 -3.99 16.48
C GLY A 287 13.35 -3.00 16.01
N LYS A 288 12.28 -3.47 15.37
CA LYS A 288 11.15 -2.66 14.89
C LYS A 288 10.10 -2.54 16.00
N LYS A 289 10.31 -1.59 16.91
CA LYS A 289 9.38 -1.29 18.02
C LYS A 289 8.20 -0.43 17.57
N TYR A 290 7.63 -0.69 16.40
CA TYR A 290 6.51 0.04 15.87
C TYR A 290 5.83 -0.72 14.73
N GLY A 291 4.62 -0.29 14.38
CA GLY A 291 3.95 -0.78 13.20
C GLY A 291 2.48 -0.40 13.14
N VAL A 292 1.89 -0.60 11.95
CA VAL A 292 0.45 -0.55 11.74
C VAL A 292 -0.06 -1.97 11.49
N ILE A 293 -1.14 -2.35 12.15
CA ILE A 293 -1.88 -3.60 11.90
C ILE A 293 -3.22 -3.21 11.29
N VAL A 294 -3.61 -3.86 10.18
CA VAL A 294 -4.89 -3.60 9.51
C VAL A 294 -5.86 -4.73 9.81
N ILE A 295 -7.10 -4.40 10.14
CA ILE A 295 -8.22 -5.34 10.27
C ILE A 295 -9.38 -4.91 9.36
N ALA A 296 -10.11 -5.88 8.81
CA ALA A 296 -11.31 -5.58 8.02
C ALA A 296 -12.53 -5.40 8.94
N GLU A 297 -13.38 -4.39 8.69
CA GLU A 297 -14.63 -4.17 9.43
C GLU A 297 -15.55 -5.41 9.41
N GLY A 298 -15.50 -6.19 8.31
CA GLY A 298 -16.29 -7.41 8.15
C GLY A 298 -16.04 -8.48 9.21
N LEU A 299 -14.92 -8.42 9.92
CA LEU A 299 -14.66 -9.32 11.07
C LEU A 299 -15.72 -9.18 12.18
N ALA A 300 -16.44 -8.06 12.24
CA ALA A 300 -17.56 -7.88 13.15
C ALA A 300 -18.69 -8.91 12.91
N GLU A 301 -18.89 -9.35 11.67
CA GLU A 301 -19.85 -10.42 11.35
C GLU A 301 -19.41 -11.81 11.81
N LEU A 302 -18.19 -11.94 12.35
CA LEU A 302 -17.66 -13.18 12.92
C LEU A 302 -17.47 -13.08 14.44
N LEU A 303 -17.87 -11.98 15.08
CA LEU A 303 -17.75 -11.87 16.54
C LEU A 303 -18.67 -12.88 17.27
N PRO A 304 -18.17 -13.56 18.33
CA PRO A 304 -19.00 -14.35 19.24
C PRO A 304 -20.09 -13.50 19.91
N TYR A 305 -21.23 -14.11 20.25
CA TYR A 305 -22.43 -13.41 20.75
C TYR A 305 -22.15 -12.55 21.99
N LYS A 306 -21.25 -13.00 22.88
CA LYS A 306 -20.84 -12.26 24.08
C LYS A 306 -20.30 -10.84 23.81
N TYR A 307 -19.87 -10.55 22.57
CA TYR A 307 -19.40 -9.22 22.14
C TYR A 307 -20.43 -8.42 21.33
N VAL A 308 -21.56 -9.04 20.96
CA VAL A 308 -22.57 -8.47 20.06
C VAL A 308 -23.92 -8.31 20.76
N GLU A 309 -24.03 -8.72 22.03
CA GLU A 309 -25.24 -8.64 22.82
C GLU A 309 -25.74 -7.18 22.92
N GLY A 310 -26.97 -6.93 22.45
CA GLY A 310 -27.61 -5.61 22.45
C GLY A 310 -27.43 -4.77 21.17
N VAL A 311 -26.75 -5.28 20.13
CA VAL A 311 -26.53 -4.55 18.88
C VAL A 311 -27.72 -4.68 17.91
N SER A 312 -28.21 -3.54 17.40
CA SER A 312 -29.28 -3.48 16.40
C SER A 312 -28.85 -4.03 15.03
N ARG A 313 -29.76 -4.67 14.29
CA ARG A 313 -29.56 -5.06 12.88
C ARG A 313 -30.05 -3.98 11.92
N ASP A 314 -29.44 -3.87 10.75
CA ASP A 314 -29.82 -2.93 9.68
C ASP A 314 -31.01 -3.44 8.84
N ASP A 315 -31.49 -2.58 7.94
CA ASP A 315 -32.63 -2.85 7.05
C ASP A 315 -32.47 -4.04 6.10
N HIS A 316 -31.24 -4.55 5.93
CA HIS A 316 -30.90 -5.70 5.09
C HIS A 316 -30.67 -6.97 5.93
N GLY A 317 -30.89 -6.90 7.25
CA GLY A 317 -30.74 -8.02 8.17
C GLY A 317 -29.31 -8.25 8.66
N HIS A 318 -28.36 -7.39 8.28
CA HIS A 318 -26.96 -7.49 8.73
C HIS A 318 -26.82 -6.85 10.11
N ILE A 319 -25.82 -7.27 10.88
CA ILE A 319 -25.47 -6.58 12.13
C ILE A 319 -25.07 -5.14 11.77
N ASN A 320 -25.52 -4.14 12.53
CA ASN A 320 -25.02 -2.79 12.35
C ASN A 320 -23.56 -2.72 12.84
N ILE A 321 -22.63 -3.10 11.97
CA ILE A 321 -21.19 -3.14 12.25
C ILE A 321 -20.69 -1.78 12.75
N SER A 322 -21.23 -0.67 12.24
CA SER A 322 -20.84 0.68 12.68
C SER A 322 -21.23 1.02 14.13
N ALA A 323 -22.08 0.23 14.77
CA ALA A 323 -22.38 0.34 16.20
C ALA A 323 -21.43 -0.49 17.08
N ILE A 324 -20.60 -1.35 16.47
CA ILE A 324 -19.58 -2.14 17.16
C ILE A 324 -18.25 -1.42 16.97
N ASN A 325 -17.68 -0.91 18.06
CA ASN A 325 -16.33 -0.33 18.03
C ASN A 325 -15.28 -1.46 17.99
N LEU A 326 -15.24 -2.22 16.89
CA LEU A 326 -14.41 -3.41 16.71
C LEU A 326 -12.92 -3.06 16.89
N TYR A 327 -12.46 -1.97 16.29
CA TYR A 327 -11.10 -1.44 16.47
C TYR A 327 -10.74 -1.10 17.92
N GLU A 328 -11.64 -0.51 18.72
CA GLU A 328 -11.39 -0.24 20.15
C GLU A 328 -11.30 -1.56 20.94
N LEU A 329 -12.26 -2.47 20.71
CA LEU A 329 -12.28 -3.80 21.34
C LEU A 329 -10.98 -4.57 21.08
N PHE A 330 -10.52 -4.61 19.83
CA PHE A 330 -9.28 -5.31 19.49
C PHE A 330 -8.06 -4.62 20.12
N ALA A 331 -7.98 -3.29 20.11
CA ALA A 331 -6.86 -2.58 20.73
C ALA A 331 -6.72 -2.90 22.23
N GLU A 332 -7.84 -2.94 22.96
CA GLU A 332 -7.86 -3.34 24.38
C GLU A 332 -7.40 -4.79 24.59
N LEU A 333 -7.95 -5.72 23.80
CA LEU A 333 -7.60 -7.14 23.89
C LEU A 333 -6.13 -7.39 23.55
N ILE A 334 -5.60 -6.73 22.51
CA ILE A 334 -4.19 -6.83 22.11
C ILE A 334 -3.28 -6.26 23.20
N ALA A 335 -3.62 -5.10 23.77
CA ALA A 335 -2.82 -4.50 24.84
C ALA A 335 -2.77 -5.41 26.08
N ALA A 336 -3.92 -5.97 26.49
CA ALA A 336 -4.01 -6.90 27.61
C ALA A 336 -3.23 -8.19 27.36
N GLU A 337 -3.36 -8.78 26.17
CA GLU A 337 -2.63 -10.00 25.81
C GLU A 337 -1.12 -9.76 25.70
N TYR A 338 -0.70 -8.61 25.17
CA TYR A 338 0.70 -8.21 25.13
C TYR A 338 1.29 -8.07 26.55
N GLU A 339 0.57 -7.39 27.47
CA GLU A 339 1.01 -7.27 28.88
C GLU A 339 1.08 -8.63 29.56
N ARG A 340 0.11 -9.51 29.31
CA ARG A 340 0.11 -10.88 29.83
C ARG A 340 1.32 -11.70 29.36
N GLN A 341 1.73 -11.58 28.10
CA GLN A 341 2.85 -12.35 27.55
C GLN A 341 4.23 -11.76 27.89
N THR A 342 4.34 -10.43 27.98
CA THR A 342 5.65 -9.74 28.09
C THR A 342 5.92 -9.12 29.45
N SER A 343 4.90 -9.04 30.32
CA SER A 343 4.92 -8.24 31.55
C SER A 343 5.22 -6.74 31.32
N ARG A 344 5.06 -6.25 30.09
CA ARG A 344 5.26 -4.84 29.71
C ARG A 344 3.99 -4.29 29.09
N ARG A 345 3.70 -3.02 29.35
CA ARG A 345 2.57 -2.34 28.69
C ARG A 345 2.97 -1.82 27.33
N ARG A 346 2.04 -1.94 26.37
CA ARG A 346 2.16 -1.39 25.03
C ARG A 346 0.89 -0.64 24.69
N SER A 347 1.04 0.60 24.23
CA SER A 347 -0.09 1.36 23.70
C SER A 347 -0.34 0.93 22.25
N VAL A 348 -1.57 0.49 21.98
CA VAL A 348 -2.09 0.22 20.64
C VAL A 348 -3.17 1.27 20.39
N LYS A 349 -2.95 2.14 19.41
CA LYS A 349 -3.85 3.25 19.10
C LYS A 349 -4.90 2.80 18.07
N PRO A 350 -6.20 2.78 18.42
CA PRO A 350 -7.26 2.44 17.47
C PRO A 350 -7.48 3.57 16.46
N VAL A 351 -7.64 3.25 15.18
CA VAL A 351 -8.03 4.18 14.11
C VAL A 351 -9.01 3.50 13.17
N GLN A 352 -10.12 4.15 12.85
CA GLN A 352 -11.04 3.69 11.81
C GLN A 352 -10.82 4.53 10.55
N LEU A 353 -10.66 3.86 9.40
CA LEU A 353 -10.51 4.54 8.12
C LEU A 353 -11.56 4.05 7.11
N GLY A 354 -12.18 4.98 6.38
CA GLY A 354 -12.91 4.63 5.16
C GLY A 354 -13.91 5.64 4.60
N TYR A 355 -14.62 6.44 5.42
CA TYR A 355 -15.62 7.39 4.88
C TYR A 355 -14.95 8.45 3.99
N GLU A 356 -13.81 8.92 4.44
CA GLU A 356 -12.93 9.87 3.79
C GLU A 356 -12.47 9.36 2.41
N ALA A 357 -12.35 8.04 2.20
CA ALA A 357 -11.91 7.44 0.93
C ALA A 357 -13.01 7.35 -0.15
N ARG A 358 -14.29 7.45 0.23
CA ARG A 358 -15.42 7.16 -0.67
C ARG A 358 -15.70 8.24 -1.72
N CYS A 359 -15.21 9.46 -1.51
CA CYS A 359 -15.46 10.62 -2.37
C CYS A 359 -14.19 11.42 -2.70
N VAL A 360 -13.01 10.82 -2.55
CA VAL A 360 -11.73 11.47 -2.87
C VAL A 360 -11.54 11.68 -4.37
N GLU A 361 -10.49 12.42 -4.74
CA GLU A 361 -10.16 12.63 -6.13
C GLU A 361 -9.78 11.28 -6.77
N PRO A 362 -10.39 10.91 -7.91
CA PRO A 362 -10.20 9.58 -8.47
C PRO A 362 -8.79 9.40 -9.06
N HIS A 363 -8.18 8.26 -8.75
CA HIS A 363 -6.96 7.81 -9.38
C HIS A 363 -7.17 7.58 -10.89
N ALA A 364 -6.12 7.77 -11.70
CA ALA A 364 -6.20 7.70 -13.15
C ALA A 364 -6.79 6.37 -13.67
N PHE A 365 -6.45 5.25 -13.01
CA PHE A 365 -6.98 3.93 -13.37
C PHE A 365 -8.50 3.86 -13.22
N ASP A 366 -9.06 4.35 -12.11
CA ASP A 366 -10.51 4.33 -11.88
C ASP A 366 -11.25 5.29 -12.82
N VAL A 367 -10.61 6.40 -13.23
CA VAL A 367 -11.15 7.28 -14.27
C VAL A 367 -11.21 6.55 -15.62
N MET A 368 -10.17 5.80 -15.99
CA MET A 368 -10.12 5.01 -17.21
C MET A 368 -11.17 3.88 -17.19
N LEU A 369 -11.16 3.05 -16.14
CA LEU A 369 -12.10 1.96 -15.94
C LEU A 369 -13.54 2.47 -15.91
N GLY A 370 -13.82 3.49 -15.10
CA GLY A 370 -15.14 4.08 -15.00
C GLY A 370 -15.62 4.69 -16.31
N SER A 371 -14.72 5.34 -17.07
CA SER A 371 -15.05 5.84 -18.41
C SER A 371 -15.39 4.70 -19.37
N GLN A 372 -14.64 3.60 -19.33
CA GLN A 372 -14.88 2.44 -20.19
C GLN A 372 -16.23 1.78 -19.88
N LEU A 373 -16.54 1.57 -18.60
CA LEU A 373 -17.84 1.05 -18.16
C LEU A 373 -18.99 1.97 -18.58
N GLY A 374 -18.82 3.29 -18.44
CA GLY A 374 -19.81 4.27 -18.89
C GLY A 374 -20.06 4.23 -20.40
N VAL A 375 -19.00 4.18 -21.22
CA VAL A 375 -19.13 3.95 -22.67
C VAL A 375 -19.80 2.60 -22.96
N GLY A 376 -19.44 1.57 -22.20
CA GLY A 376 -20.01 0.23 -22.31
C GLY A 376 -21.52 0.20 -22.08
N ALA A 377 -22.08 1.07 -21.24
CA ALA A 377 -23.53 1.18 -21.09
C ALA A 377 -24.22 1.62 -22.39
N TYR A 378 -23.68 2.65 -23.05
CA TYR A 378 -24.17 3.09 -24.36
C TYR A 378 -24.02 1.98 -25.40
N ARG A 379 -22.86 1.31 -25.44
CA ARG A 379 -22.62 0.24 -26.41
C ARG A 379 -23.54 -0.97 -26.16
N ALA A 380 -23.81 -1.33 -24.90
CA ALA A 380 -24.75 -2.39 -24.57
C ALA A 380 -26.16 -2.07 -25.07
N LEU A 381 -26.67 -0.88 -24.74
CA LEU A 381 -28.05 -0.48 -25.05
C LEU A 381 -28.25 -0.14 -26.52
N VAL A 382 -27.35 0.64 -27.13
CA VAL A 382 -27.54 1.24 -28.46
C VAL A 382 -26.91 0.37 -29.55
N GLU A 383 -25.64 0.00 -29.41
CA GLU A 383 -24.93 -0.78 -30.44
C GLU A 383 -25.36 -2.25 -30.43
N ASN A 384 -25.43 -2.85 -29.26
CA ASN A 384 -25.68 -4.29 -29.11
C ASN A 384 -27.13 -4.63 -28.74
N ARG A 385 -27.96 -3.64 -28.42
CA ARG A 385 -29.40 -3.78 -28.10
C ARG A 385 -29.69 -4.80 -26.99
N LEU A 386 -28.84 -4.78 -25.95
CA LEU A 386 -28.92 -5.69 -24.80
C LEU A 386 -29.87 -5.15 -23.73
N ASP A 387 -30.48 -6.07 -22.99
CA ASP A 387 -31.32 -5.83 -21.81
C ASP A 387 -30.92 -6.84 -20.72
N GLY A 388 -30.81 -6.39 -19.47
CA GLY A 388 -30.51 -7.28 -18.34
C GLY A 388 -29.07 -7.74 -18.26
N VAL A 389 -28.12 -6.86 -18.56
CA VAL A 389 -26.69 -7.16 -18.50
C VAL A 389 -25.93 -6.19 -17.60
N MET A 390 -24.91 -6.70 -16.92
CA MET A 390 -23.87 -5.89 -16.30
C MET A 390 -22.74 -5.65 -17.30
N VAL A 391 -22.23 -4.42 -17.36
CA VAL A 391 -21.02 -4.12 -18.12
C VAL A 391 -19.80 -4.49 -17.28
N SER A 392 -18.90 -5.24 -17.88
CA SER A 392 -17.63 -5.67 -17.31
C SER A 392 -16.49 -5.41 -18.29
N VAL A 393 -15.26 -5.64 -17.84
CA VAL A 393 -14.06 -5.53 -18.67
C VAL A 393 -13.09 -6.68 -18.41
N GLU A 394 -12.31 -7.03 -19.43
CA GLU A 394 -11.21 -8.00 -19.35
C GLU A 394 -9.97 -7.49 -20.10
N GLY A 395 -8.77 -7.97 -19.71
CA GLY A 395 -7.51 -7.67 -20.40
C GLY A 395 -7.25 -6.17 -20.61
N GLN A 396 -7.24 -5.73 -21.87
CA GLN A 396 -7.02 -4.33 -22.27
C GLN A 396 -8.25 -3.43 -22.06
N LEU A 397 -8.98 -3.64 -20.97
CA LEU A 397 -10.29 -3.05 -20.71
C LEU A 397 -11.31 -3.35 -21.83
N GLN A 398 -11.22 -4.54 -22.45
CA GLN A 398 -12.16 -4.99 -23.46
C GLN A 398 -13.54 -5.19 -22.81
N LEU A 399 -14.58 -4.62 -23.42
CA LEU A 399 -15.94 -4.70 -22.88
C LEU A 399 -16.52 -6.11 -22.99
N VAL A 400 -17.06 -6.59 -21.88
CA VAL A 400 -17.81 -7.83 -21.75
C VAL A 400 -19.18 -7.50 -21.15
N TYR A 401 -20.22 -8.20 -21.58
CA TYR A 401 -21.57 -8.01 -21.05
C TYR A 401 -22.03 -9.29 -20.39
N VAL A 402 -22.22 -9.22 -19.06
CA VAL A 402 -22.52 -10.38 -18.23
C VAL A 402 -24.02 -10.39 -17.91
N PRO A 403 -24.81 -11.41 -18.33
CA PRO A 403 -26.24 -11.44 -18.06
C PRO A 403 -26.56 -11.48 -16.57
N PHE A 404 -27.63 -10.80 -16.14
CA PHE A 404 -28.03 -10.76 -14.72
C PHE A 404 -28.28 -12.15 -14.13
N GLU A 405 -28.85 -13.07 -14.90
CA GLU A 405 -29.10 -14.46 -14.49
C GLU A 405 -27.83 -15.26 -14.17
N THR A 406 -26.66 -14.79 -14.59
CA THR A 406 -25.36 -15.39 -14.23
C THR A 406 -24.77 -14.82 -12.94
N LEU A 407 -25.28 -13.67 -12.48
CA LEU A 407 -24.79 -12.94 -11.31
C LEU A 407 -25.76 -13.00 -10.12
N VAL A 408 -27.04 -13.17 -10.41
CA VAL A 408 -28.14 -13.22 -9.45
C VAL A 408 -28.79 -14.59 -9.58
N ASP A 409 -28.85 -15.31 -8.46
CA ASP A 409 -29.49 -16.61 -8.40
C ASP A 409 -30.98 -16.51 -8.83
N PRO A 410 -31.42 -17.27 -9.85
CA PRO A 410 -32.78 -17.13 -10.39
C PRO A 410 -33.90 -17.47 -9.42
N GLU A 411 -33.64 -18.29 -8.40
CA GLU A 411 -34.66 -18.77 -7.45
C GLU A 411 -34.75 -17.85 -6.23
N THR A 412 -33.60 -17.53 -5.65
CA THR A 412 -33.49 -16.75 -4.40
C THR A 412 -33.33 -15.24 -4.64
N LEU A 413 -32.99 -14.83 -5.86
CA LEU A 413 -32.71 -13.44 -6.25
C LEU A 413 -31.58 -12.79 -5.43
N VAL A 414 -30.62 -13.59 -4.98
CA VAL A 414 -29.45 -13.18 -4.19
C VAL A 414 -28.18 -13.20 -5.05
N THR A 415 -27.26 -12.28 -4.78
CA THR A 415 -25.92 -12.21 -5.39
C THR A 415 -24.91 -13.00 -4.58
N VAL A 416 -23.84 -13.46 -5.23
CA VAL A 416 -22.73 -14.14 -4.55
C VAL A 416 -21.60 -13.14 -4.32
N VAL A 417 -21.17 -13.00 -3.07
CA VAL A 417 -19.99 -12.18 -2.71
C VAL A 417 -18.72 -12.81 -3.28
N ARG A 418 -17.83 -11.97 -3.80
CA ARG A 418 -16.48 -12.36 -4.24
C ARG A 418 -15.48 -12.17 -3.10
N TYR A 419 -15.19 -13.24 -2.38
CA TYR A 419 -14.11 -13.30 -1.40
C TYR A 419 -12.74 -13.43 -2.07
N ILE A 420 -11.68 -13.09 -1.33
CA ILE A 420 -10.31 -13.47 -1.72
C ILE A 420 -10.19 -14.99 -1.61
N GLU A 421 -9.70 -15.64 -2.66
CA GLU A 421 -9.49 -17.09 -2.60
C GLU A 421 -8.35 -17.42 -1.62
N PRO A 422 -8.54 -18.37 -0.68
CA PRO A 422 -7.58 -18.58 0.39
C PRO A 422 -6.18 -19.01 -0.08
N ASP A 423 -6.08 -19.65 -1.24
CA ASP A 423 -4.82 -20.12 -1.81
C ASP A 423 -4.34 -19.28 -3.01
N SER A 424 -4.99 -18.14 -3.26
CA SER A 424 -4.60 -17.21 -4.32
C SER A 424 -3.20 -16.62 -4.09
N ASP A 425 -2.52 -16.32 -5.18
CA ASP A 425 -1.22 -15.66 -5.12
C ASP A 425 -1.31 -14.23 -4.57
N PHE A 426 -2.47 -13.57 -4.74
CA PHE A 426 -2.72 -12.27 -4.11
C PHE A 426 -2.70 -12.36 -2.57
N ARG A 427 -3.35 -13.38 -1.99
CA ARG A 427 -3.30 -13.60 -0.54
C ARG A 427 -1.91 -14.02 -0.06
N LYS A 428 -1.23 -14.90 -0.81
CA LYS A 428 0.13 -15.34 -0.48
C LYS A 428 1.11 -14.18 -0.50
N LEU A 429 1.03 -13.29 -1.49
CA LEU A 429 1.84 -12.07 -1.58
C LEU A 429 1.86 -11.32 -0.26
N THR A 430 0.69 -11.07 0.33
CA THR A 430 0.61 -10.39 1.63
C THR A 430 1.35 -11.14 2.71
N ARG A 431 1.21 -12.47 2.79
CA ARG A 431 1.91 -13.30 3.78
C ARG A 431 3.44 -13.32 3.58
N PHE A 432 3.94 -13.08 2.37
CA PHE A 432 5.37 -12.90 2.10
C PHE A 432 5.89 -11.51 2.51
N LEU A 433 5.04 -10.48 2.45
CA LEU A 433 5.42 -9.10 2.81
C LEU A 433 5.32 -8.82 4.31
N GLU A 434 4.44 -9.54 5.01
CA GLU A 434 4.27 -9.43 6.46
C GLU A 434 5.48 -9.93 7.26
N THR A 435 5.53 -9.55 8.53
CA THR A 435 6.53 -10.13 9.45
C THR A 435 6.28 -11.62 9.59
N TYR A 436 7.30 -12.43 9.29
CA TYR A 436 7.23 -13.87 9.46
C TYR A 436 7.16 -14.23 10.94
N VAL A 437 6.05 -14.85 11.35
CA VAL A 437 5.86 -15.38 12.69
C VAL A 437 5.83 -16.89 12.57
N ASN A 438 6.80 -17.57 13.20
CA ASN A 438 6.74 -19.01 13.33
C ASN A 438 5.62 -19.38 14.33
N GLU A 439 4.53 -19.95 13.82
CA GLU A 439 3.35 -20.21 14.64
C GLU A 439 3.55 -21.32 15.68
N GLU A 440 4.60 -22.14 15.55
CA GLU A 440 4.99 -23.13 16.57
C GLU A 440 5.53 -22.46 17.85
N ASP A 441 6.11 -21.27 17.70
CA ASP A 441 6.64 -20.45 18.81
C ASP A 441 5.54 -19.67 19.57
N ILE A 442 4.28 -19.72 19.09
CA ILE A 442 3.11 -19.04 19.72
C ILE A 442 2.52 -19.88 20.87
N THR A 443 2.94 -21.15 21.04
CA THR A 443 2.54 -21.97 22.20
C THR A 443 3.38 -21.63 23.44
N PRO A 444 2.78 -21.49 24.64
CA PRO A 444 3.55 -21.21 25.84
C PRO A 444 4.40 -22.44 26.19
N ARG A 445 5.69 -22.41 25.85
CA ARG A 445 6.63 -23.40 26.39
C ARG A 445 6.77 -23.20 27.90
N ALA A 446 6.25 -24.16 28.65
CA ALA A 446 6.65 -24.37 30.03
C ALA A 446 8.16 -24.63 30.09
N SER A 447 8.84 -23.93 31.02
CA SER A 447 10.20 -24.18 31.52
C SER A 447 11.21 -24.74 30.51
N TRP A 448 12.08 -23.86 29.98
CA TRP A 448 13.27 -24.30 29.26
C TRP A 448 14.29 -24.86 30.26
N SER A 449 14.51 -26.16 30.25
CA SER A 449 15.75 -26.80 30.71
C SER A 449 16.62 -27.08 29.48
N PRO A 450 17.94 -26.88 29.52
CA PRO A 450 18.79 -27.12 28.37
C PRO A 450 18.84 -28.62 28.06
N CYS A 451 18.57 -29.00 26.81
CA CYS A 451 18.88 -30.33 26.31
C CYS A 451 20.38 -30.37 25.96
N PRO A 452 21.17 -31.27 26.55
CA PRO A 452 22.48 -31.60 26.00
C PRO A 452 22.24 -32.41 24.71
N ASP A 453 23.07 -32.20 23.70
CA ASP A 453 23.11 -33.00 22.47
C ASP A 453 22.08 -32.67 21.38
N CYS A 454 22.07 -31.41 20.92
CA CYS A 454 21.67 -31.11 19.53
C CYS A 454 22.82 -30.36 18.87
N ASP A 455 23.60 -31.12 18.08
CA ASP A 455 24.56 -30.60 17.13
C ASP A 455 23.92 -29.47 16.30
N CYS A 456 24.62 -28.35 16.26
CA CYS A 456 24.22 -27.15 15.57
C CYS A 456 24.06 -27.41 14.06
N MET A 457 22.88 -27.14 13.53
CA MET A 457 22.77 -26.82 12.10
C MET A 457 23.57 -25.54 11.88
N SER A 458 24.74 -25.66 11.26
CA SER A 458 25.56 -24.55 10.83
C SER A 458 24.84 -23.78 9.73
N PHE A 459 24.68 -22.48 9.95
CA PHE A 459 24.19 -21.55 8.93
C PHE A 459 25.19 -21.52 7.77
N PRO A 460 24.73 -21.42 6.50
CA PRO A 460 25.64 -21.41 5.35
C PRO A 460 26.56 -20.19 5.42
N GLU A 461 27.88 -20.41 5.35
CA GLU A 461 28.84 -19.30 5.28
C GLU A 461 28.71 -18.54 3.95
N PRO A 462 28.79 -17.20 3.95
CA PRO A 462 29.09 -16.30 5.06
C PRO A 462 27.82 -15.60 5.56
N PHE A 463 26.81 -16.33 6.04
CA PHE A 463 25.65 -15.72 6.69
C PHE A 463 25.93 -15.55 8.19
N TYR A 464 26.26 -14.33 8.61
CA TYR A 464 26.41 -13.99 10.01
C TYR A 464 25.04 -13.79 10.66
N ARG A 465 24.80 -14.47 11.80
CA ARG A 465 23.57 -14.31 12.61
C ARG A 465 23.40 -12.89 13.18
N TRP A 466 24.46 -12.09 13.18
CA TRP A 466 24.53 -10.72 13.69
C TRP A 466 25.23 -9.83 12.66
N ARG A 467 24.88 -8.55 12.59
CA ARG A 467 25.61 -7.57 11.74
C ARG A 467 27.08 -7.56 12.20
N PRO A 468 28.05 -7.85 11.31
CA PRO A 468 29.45 -7.77 11.67
C PRO A 468 29.79 -6.32 12.06
N HIS A 469 30.59 -6.15 13.10
CA HIS A 469 31.08 -4.84 13.52
C HIS A 469 31.85 -4.21 12.33
N PRO A 470 31.54 -2.98 11.88
CA PRO A 470 32.15 -2.42 10.67
C PRO A 470 33.68 -2.37 10.69
N TRP A 471 34.28 -2.12 11.86
CA TRP A 471 35.74 -2.16 12.01
C TRP A 471 36.32 -3.58 12.14
N HIS A 472 35.87 -4.35 13.13
CA HIS A 472 36.48 -5.65 13.47
C HIS A 472 35.89 -6.85 12.71
N GLY A 473 34.61 -6.79 12.38
CA GLY A 473 33.84 -7.89 11.78
C GLY A 473 33.88 -7.94 10.26
N LEU A 474 34.33 -6.87 9.58
CA LEU A 474 34.53 -6.85 8.13
C LEU A 474 35.99 -7.14 7.78
N GLU A 475 36.22 -7.74 6.63
CA GLU A 475 37.57 -7.96 6.11
C GLU A 475 38.14 -6.67 5.50
N ALA A 476 39.46 -6.50 5.53
CA ALA A 476 40.13 -5.33 4.94
C ALA A 476 39.92 -5.22 3.42
N GLY A 477 39.58 -6.31 2.75
CA GLY A 477 39.21 -6.30 1.33
C GLY A 477 39.41 -7.64 0.64
N PRO A 478 38.99 -7.76 -0.63
CA PRO A 478 39.17 -8.97 -1.42
C PRO A 478 40.62 -9.21 -1.88
N ASN A 479 41.45 -8.16 -1.96
CA ASN A 479 42.88 -8.26 -2.27
C ASN A 479 43.65 -7.04 -1.69
N PRO A 480 43.72 -6.90 -0.35
CA PRO A 480 44.46 -5.83 0.27
C PRO A 480 45.98 -6.06 0.10
N PRO A 481 46.79 -4.99 -0.05
CA PRO A 481 46.41 -3.58 0.04
C PRO A 481 45.90 -2.95 -1.27
N GLU A 482 45.94 -3.62 -2.42
CA GLU A 482 45.63 -3.00 -3.72
C GLU A 482 44.14 -2.74 -3.96
N LEU A 483 43.29 -3.64 -3.45
CA LEU A 483 41.84 -3.60 -3.56
C LEU A 483 41.23 -3.87 -2.19
N VAL A 484 40.83 -2.79 -1.54
CA VAL A 484 40.33 -2.79 -0.16
C VAL A 484 38.81 -2.67 -0.11
N GLN A 485 38.21 -3.09 1.00
CA GLN A 485 36.86 -2.68 1.38
C GLN A 485 36.95 -1.34 2.13
N ALA A 486 36.06 -0.41 1.79
CA ALA A 486 35.87 0.83 2.53
C ALA A 486 34.48 0.84 3.15
N TYR A 487 34.41 1.12 4.45
CA TYR A 487 33.15 1.42 5.12
C TYR A 487 32.95 2.93 5.12
N ILE A 488 31.90 3.42 4.47
CA ILE A 488 31.68 4.85 4.25
C ILE A 488 30.85 5.45 5.38
N GLU A 489 31.43 6.44 6.06
CA GLU A 489 30.82 7.18 7.16
C GLU A 489 30.24 8.52 6.69
N LEU A 490 30.84 9.11 5.65
CA LEU A 490 30.51 10.43 5.15
C LEU A 490 30.39 10.46 3.63
N THR A 491 29.33 11.10 3.16
CA THR A 491 29.13 11.41 1.75
C THR A 491 29.45 12.88 1.45
N PRO A 492 29.67 13.26 0.17
CA PRO A 492 29.84 14.66 -0.22
C PRO A 492 28.65 15.58 0.09
N PHE A 493 27.51 15.02 0.49
CA PHE A 493 26.27 15.77 0.73
C PHE A 493 26.01 16.01 2.23
N ASP A 494 26.77 15.39 3.11
CA ASP A 494 26.54 15.46 4.55
C ASP A 494 27.03 16.77 5.17
N ARG A 495 26.15 17.39 5.97
CA ARG A 495 26.44 18.60 6.77
C ARG A 495 26.83 18.28 8.21
N VAL A 496 26.77 17.02 8.59
CA VAL A 496 27.09 16.53 9.93
C VAL A 496 28.22 15.52 9.78
N LYS A 497 29.24 15.63 10.62
CA LYS A 497 30.28 14.62 10.75
C LYS A 497 29.69 13.46 11.56
N TYR A 498 29.69 12.30 10.93
CA TYR A 498 29.38 11.02 11.53
C TYR A 498 30.68 10.25 11.75
N GLU A 499 30.71 9.40 12.76
CA GLU A 499 31.86 8.55 13.10
C GLU A 499 31.38 7.21 13.61
N LEU A 500 32.15 6.16 13.38
CA LEU A 500 31.90 4.86 13.99
C LEU A 500 32.10 4.92 15.49
N ASP A 501 31.07 4.56 16.25
CA ASP A 501 31.23 4.25 17.66
C ASP A 501 31.98 2.93 17.80
N LYS A 502 33.28 3.01 18.12
CA LYS A 502 34.23 1.88 18.19
C LYS A 502 33.77 0.70 19.06
N GLN A 503 32.90 0.95 20.04
CA GLN A 503 32.42 -0.08 20.95
C GLN A 503 31.22 -0.85 20.37
N THR A 504 30.30 -0.14 19.73
CA THR A 504 29.01 -0.71 19.29
C THR A 504 28.96 -1.01 17.80
N GLY A 505 29.84 -0.39 17.01
CA GLY A 505 29.88 -0.51 15.56
C GLY A 505 28.77 0.26 14.83
N TYR A 506 28.01 1.10 15.53
CA TYR A 506 27.02 1.98 14.92
C TYR A 506 27.63 3.33 14.54
N LEU A 507 27.06 3.95 13.52
CA LEU A 507 27.43 5.31 13.16
C LEU A 507 26.77 6.28 14.15
N ARG A 508 27.58 7.13 14.78
CA ARG A 508 27.16 8.15 15.75
C ARG A 508 27.39 9.54 15.16
N VAL A 509 26.55 10.49 15.55
CA VAL A 509 26.83 11.91 15.30
C VAL A 509 28.03 12.32 16.15
N ASP A 510 29.16 12.64 15.52
CA ASP A 510 30.31 13.28 16.15
C ASP A 510 30.00 14.76 16.41
N ARG A 511 29.79 15.51 15.31
CA ARG A 511 29.53 16.96 15.37
C ARG A 511 28.94 17.50 14.07
N PRO A 512 28.10 18.55 14.11
CA PRO A 512 27.79 19.34 12.91
C PRO A 512 29.05 19.95 12.30
N ASN A 513 29.13 20.02 10.97
CA ASN A 513 30.24 20.70 10.30
C ASN A 513 30.23 22.18 10.66
N ARG A 514 31.37 22.66 11.16
CA ARG A 514 31.54 24.05 11.62
C ARG A 514 31.76 25.02 10.46
N THR A 515 32.18 24.51 9.30
CA THR A 515 32.44 25.29 8.08
C THR A 515 31.43 24.92 6.99
N SER A 516 31.35 25.72 5.93
CA SER A 516 30.55 25.42 4.74
C SER A 516 31.22 24.43 3.78
N ALA A 517 32.35 23.82 4.18
CA ALA A 517 33.11 22.90 3.34
C ALA A 517 32.51 21.49 3.43
N PHE A 518 32.33 20.87 2.26
CA PHE A 518 31.87 19.49 2.12
C PHE A 518 33.04 18.59 1.72
N SER A 519 33.00 17.33 2.16
CA SER A 519 33.97 16.33 1.69
C SER A 519 33.88 16.22 0.16
N PRO A 520 34.98 16.31 -0.59
CA PRO A 520 34.96 16.16 -2.04
C PRO A 520 34.62 14.74 -2.51
N THR A 521 34.74 13.74 -1.64
CA THR A 521 34.60 12.31 -1.94
C THR A 521 33.81 11.59 -0.86
N LEU A 522 33.49 10.32 -1.09
CA LEU A 522 33.08 9.42 -0.01
C LEU A 522 34.26 9.29 0.96
N TYR A 523 33.98 9.31 2.27
CA TYR A 523 34.98 9.23 3.31
C TYR A 523 34.57 8.21 4.37
N GLY A 524 35.54 7.46 4.85
CA GLY A 524 35.39 6.49 5.92
C GLY A 524 36.73 5.78 6.10
N PHE A 525 36.71 4.49 6.42
CA PHE A 525 37.93 3.77 6.77
C PHE A 525 38.01 2.37 6.16
N ILE A 526 39.21 1.78 6.21
CA ILE A 526 39.48 0.40 5.79
C ILE A 526 39.32 -0.52 7.02
N PRO A 527 38.40 -1.51 7.01
CA PRO A 527 38.24 -2.44 8.13
C PRO A 527 39.51 -3.22 8.46
N ARG A 528 39.63 -3.70 9.70
CA ARG A 528 40.82 -4.42 10.22
C ARG A 528 42.17 -3.73 9.94
N THR A 529 42.16 -2.40 10.05
CA THR A 529 43.37 -1.58 10.08
C THR A 529 43.41 -0.76 11.37
N PHE A 530 44.60 -0.38 11.81
CA PHE A 530 44.81 0.42 13.01
C PHE A 530 46.09 1.24 12.83
N CYS A 531 46.00 2.56 13.04
CA CYS A 531 47.13 3.46 12.91
C CYS A 531 47.98 3.47 14.18
N GLY A 532 48.92 2.52 14.27
CA GLY A 532 49.78 2.30 15.42
C GLY A 532 51.25 2.69 15.20
N LYS A 533 52.17 1.87 15.71
CA LYS A 533 53.63 2.14 15.70
C LYS A 533 54.23 2.10 14.30
N ARG A 534 53.75 1.19 13.43
CA ARG A 534 54.28 1.04 12.07
C ARG A 534 53.81 2.19 11.20
N VAL A 535 52.52 2.55 11.26
CA VAL A 535 52.00 3.72 10.54
C VAL A 535 52.74 4.99 10.97
N LYS A 536 52.94 5.20 12.28
CA LYS A 536 53.76 6.30 12.81
C LYS A 536 55.18 6.33 12.24
N SER A 537 55.79 5.18 11.96
CA SER A 537 57.17 5.11 11.46
C SER A 537 57.29 5.52 10.00
N LEU A 538 56.18 5.46 9.25
CA LEU A 538 56.08 5.89 7.86
C LEU A 538 55.79 7.40 7.72
N MET A 539 55.36 8.07 8.80
CA MET A 539 55.08 9.51 8.82
C MET A 539 56.21 10.31 9.51
N PRO A 540 57.06 11.03 8.75
CA PRO A 540 58.10 11.86 9.34
C PRO A 540 57.53 12.98 10.20
N GLY A 541 57.97 13.06 11.45
CA GLY A 541 57.53 14.10 12.41
C GLY A 541 56.39 13.67 13.33
N ALA A 542 55.75 12.53 13.09
CA ALA A 542 54.75 11.98 14.01
C ALA A 542 55.39 11.46 15.31
N LYS A 543 54.70 11.71 16.43
CA LYS A 543 55.01 11.17 17.75
C LYS A 543 54.30 9.85 18.01
N ALA A 544 53.07 9.71 17.53
CA ALA A 544 52.23 8.52 17.61
C ALA A 544 51.39 8.35 16.31
N GLY A 545 50.72 7.21 16.15
CA GLY A 545 49.57 7.13 15.25
C GLY A 545 48.31 7.60 15.99
N ASP A 546 47.26 7.97 15.26
CA ASP A 546 46.01 8.50 15.82
C ASP A 546 45.18 7.48 16.63
N GLY A 547 45.49 6.18 16.55
CA GLY A 547 44.73 5.13 17.23
C GLY A 547 43.33 4.87 16.65
N ASP A 548 43.10 5.25 15.40
CA ASP A 548 41.89 5.02 14.61
C ASP A 548 42.15 3.99 13.50
N PRO A 549 41.08 3.40 12.90
CA PRO A 549 41.23 2.69 11.65
C PRO A 549 41.72 3.62 10.53
N LEU A 550 42.48 3.07 9.59
CA LEU A 550 43.08 3.84 8.51
C LEU A 550 42.01 4.41 7.58
N ASP A 551 42.02 5.73 7.46
CA ASP A 551 41.06 6.49 6.67
C ASP A 551 41.24 6.32 5.16
N ILE A 552 40.13 6.37 4.43
CA ILE A 552 40.09 6.30 2.97
C ILE A 552 39.06 7.27 2.37
N CYS A 553 39.48 7.95 1.32
CA CYS A 553 38.69 8.81 0.45
C CYS A 553 38.41 8.10 -0.88
N VAL A 554 37.14 7.83 -1.19
CA VAL A 554 36.76 7.05 -2.37
C VAL A 554 36.02 7.91 -3.40
N ILE A 555 36.57 7.93 -4.61
CA ILE A 555 36.05 8.66 -5.76
C ILE A 555 35.11 7.75 -6.57
N SER A 556 33.96 8.31 -6.96
CA SER A 556 32.94 7.67 -7.80
C SER A 556 32.37 8.72 -8.77
N GLU A 557 32.06 8.33 -10.00
CA GLU A 557 31.37 9.17 -10.99
C GLU A 557 29.91 9.36 -10.58
N ARG A 558 29.26 8.27 -10.14
CA ARG A 558 27.88 8.33 -9.68
C ARG A 558 27.79 8.85 -8.26
N PRO A 559 26.87 9.78 -7.97
CA PRO A 559 26.65 10.25 -6.62
C PRO A 559 26.10 9.11 -5.77
N ILE A 560 26.75 8.86 -4.65
CA ILE A 560 26.30 7.95 -3.61
C ILE A 560 25.91 8.80 -2.40
N THR A 561 24.64 8.75 -2.02
CA THR A 561 24.03 9.67 -1.03
C THR A 561 23.79 9.03 0.33
N ASN A 562 24.04 7.73 0.47
CA ASN A 562 23.79 7.00 1.72
C ASN A 562 25.13 6.69 2.41
N PRO A 563 25.31 7.06 3.69
CA PRO A 563 26.39 6.53 4.54
C PRO A 563 26.05 5.10 5.00
N GLU A 564 26.92 4.49 5.83
CA GLU A 564 26.81 3.11 6.31
C GLU A 564 26.82 2.04 5.20
N ILE A 565 27.58 2.28 4.14
CA ILE A 565 27.74 1.33 3.02
C ILE A 565 29.15 0.76 2.98
N ILE A 566 29.28 -0.43 2.39
CA ILE A 566 30.56 -1.05 2.08
C ILE A 566 30.75 -0.98 0.57
N LEU A 567 31.93 -0.59 0.13
CA LEU A 567 32.30 -0.62 -1.28
C LEU A 567 33.72 -1.17 -1.44
N LYS A 568 34.06 -1.56 -2.68
CA LYS A 568 35.42 -1.97 -3.04
C LYS A 568 36.15 -0.77 -3.63
N ALA A 569 37.26 -0.39 -3.03
CA ALA A 569 38.08 0.73 -3.47
C ALA A 569 39.43 0.21 -3.99
N ARG A 570 39.76 0.58 -5.22
CA ARG A 570 41.11 0.37 -5.78
C ARG A 570 41.99 1.50 -5.28
N VAL A 571 43.09 1.17 -4.62
CA VAL A 571 44.01 2.16 -4.04
C VAL A 571 44.88 2.76 -5.13
N VAL A 572 44.98 4.09 -5.16
CA VAL A 572 45.72 4.83 -6.20
C VAL A 572 46.78 5.78 -5.61
N GLY A 573 46.70 6.10 -4.33
CA GLY A 573 47.70 6.92 -3.62
C GLY A 573 47.22 7.30 -2.22
N GLY A 574 47.79 8.35 -1.63
CA GLY A 574 47.33 8.86 -0.35
C GLY A 574 47.84 10.26 0.00
N LEU A 575 47.20 10.86 1.00
CA LEU A 575 47.54 12.17 1.54
C LEU A 575 48.26 11.98 2.88
N PRO A 576 49.54 12.36 2.98
CA PRO A 576 50.23 12.35 4.24
C PRO A 576 49.68 13.47 5.11
N MET A 577 49.14 13.13 6.29
CA MET A 577 48.55 14.10 7.20
C MET A 577 49.07 13.91 8.62
N LEU A 578 49.59 15.00 9.18
CA LEU A 578 50.00 15.12 10.56
C LEU A 578 49.01 16.03 11.29
N ASP A 579 48.21 15.47 12.20
CA ASP A 579 47.24 16.20 13.02
C ASP A 579 47.68 16.14 14.49
N ASN A 580 47.97 17.30 15.11
CA ASN A 580 48.45 17.38 16.51
C ASN A 580 49.63 16.45 16.84
N ASP A 581 50.60 16.33 15.92
CA ASP A 581 51.76 15.42 15.98
C ASP A 581 51.42 13.91 15.87
N GLU A 582 50.21 13.55 15.48
CA GLU A 582 49.79 12.16 15.21
C GLU A 582 49.73 11.88 13.70
N ALA A 583 50.13 10.69 13.29
CA ALA A 583 50.01 10.22 11.91
C ALA A 583 48.55 9.85 11.61
N ASP A 584 47.92 10.58 10.70
CA ASP A 584 46.48 10.52 10.37
C ASP A 584 46.28 10.46 8.84
N ASP A 585 46.98 9.53 8.19
CA ASP A 585 47.03 9.40 6.73
C ASP A 585 45.66 9.12 6.10
N LYS A 586 45.43 9.71 4.92
CA LYS A 586 44.18 9.50 4.14
C LYS A 586 44.50 8.76 2.86
N ILE A 587 44.11 7.50 2.76
CA ILE A 587 44.24 6.74 1.51
C ILE A 587 43.30 7.32 0.45
N ILE A 588 43.75 7.40 -0.80
CA ILE A 588 42.92 7.78 -1.94
C ILE A 588 42.64 6.52 -2.77
N GLY A 589 41.35 6.26 -3.00
CA GLY A 589 40.90 5.18 -3.86
C GLY A 589 39.82 5.59 -4.86
N VAL A 590 39.62 4.75 -5.87
CA VAL A 590 38.50 4.85 -6.81
C VAL A 590 37.58 3.65 -6.64
N LEU A 591 36.27 3.85 -6.80
CA LEU A 591 35.29 2.76 -6.76
C LEU A 591 35.63 1.72 -7.84
N ALA A 592 35.88 0.48 -7.42
CA ALA A 592 36.56 -0.52 -8.26
C ALA A 592 35.80 -0.92 -9.53
N ASN A 593 34.46 -0.86 -9.49
CA ASN A 593 33.54 -1.18 -10.58
C ASN A 593 32.96 0.06 -11.27
N ASP A 594 33.59 1.22 -11.10
CA ASP A 594 33.21 2.44 -11.80
C ASP A 594 33.78 2.45 -13.22
N ALA A 595 32.91 2.55 -14.22
CA ALA A 595 33.30 2.53 -15.63
C ALA A 595 34.09 3.77 -16.06
N MET A 596 33.92 4.92 -15.39
CA MET A 596 34.64 6.16 -15.71
C MET A 596 36.06 6.12 -15.14
N TRP A 597 36.21 5.59 -13.92
CA TRP A 597 37.50 5.51 -13.22
C TRP A 597 38.26 4.20 -13.44
N GLY A 598 37.77 3.33 -14.32
CA GLY A 598 38.28 1.96 -14.51
C GLY A 598 39.75 1.87 -14.95
N GLU A 599 40.27 2.90 -15.63
CA GLU A 599 41.66 2.94 -16.12
C GLU A 599 42.65 3.54 -15.10
N VAL A 600 42.18 4.25 -14.06
CA VAL A 600 43.03 4.91 -13.05
C VAL A 600 43.77 3.85 -12.24
N GLN A 601 45.10 3.93 -12.21
CA GLN A 601 45.95 3.08 -11.38
C GLN A 601 46.77 3.88 -10.36
N GLU A 602 47.15 5.11 -10.71
CA GLU A 602 47.97 6.00 -9.88
C GLU A 602 47.21 7.29 -9.55
N VAL A 603 47.59 7.99 -8.49
CA VAL A 603 46.96 9.25 -8.07
C VAL A 603 47.17 10.36 -9.10
N GLU A 604 48.24 10.27 -9.90
CA GLU A 604 48.54 11.15 -11.02
C GLU A 604 47.54 10.99 -12.19
N ASP A 605 46.85 9.85 -12.29
CA ASP A 605 45.80 9.63 -13.29
C ASP A 605 44.51 10.40 -12.95
N LEU A 606 44.38 10.87 -11.70
CA LEU A 606 43.24 11.68 -11.28
C LEU A 606 43.39 13.15 -11.70
N PRO A 607 42.28 13.86 -11.97
CA PRO A 607 42.32 15.30 -12.21
C PRO A 607 42.98 16.03 -11.02
N LYS A 608 44.09 16.73 -11.27
CA LYS A 608 44.84 17.47 -10.24
C LYS A 608 43.95 18.35 -9.35
N VAL A 609 42.92 18.98 -9.93
CA VAL A 609 41.96 19.82 -9.20
C VAL A 609 41.20 19.04 -8.12
N LEU A 610 40.87 17.76 -8.36
CA LEU A 610 40.18 16.92 -7.38
C LEU A 610 41.09 16.60 -6.18
N VAL A 611 42.35 16.28 -6.46
CA VAL A 611 43.38 16.03 -5.44
C VAL A 611 43.67 17.29 -4.63
N ASP A 612 43.80 18.45 -5.29
CA ASP A 612 43.96 19.74 -4.63
C ASP A 612 42.75 20.09 -3.74
N ARG A 613 41.53 19.74 -4.15
CA ARG A 613 40.31 19.92 -3.33
C ARG A 613 40.33 19.05 -2.08
N LEU A 614 40.75 17.78 -2.18
CA LEU A 614 40.88 16.90 -1.02
C LEU A 614 41.91 17.44 -0.02
N ARG A 615 43.09 17.82 -0.52
CA ARG A 615 44.13 18.46 0.30
C ARG A 615 43.62 19.72 0.99
N HIS A 616 42.91 20.57 0.25
CA HIS A 616 42.34 21.79 0.83
C HIS A 616 41.29 21.47 1.89
N TYR A 617 40.38 20.53 1.63
CA TYR A 617 39.35 20.13 2.59
C TYR A 617 39.95 19.71 3.94
N PHE A 618 40.91 18.77 3.95
CA PHE A 618 41.54 18.32 5.19
C PHE A 618 42.39 19.38 5.88
N SER A 619 42.89 20.39 5.15
CA SER A 619 43.60 21.52 5.79
C SER A 619 42.70 22.44 6.62
N ILE A 620 41.36 22.40 6.42
CA ILE A 620 40.42 23.32 7.07
C ILE A 620 39.22 22.66 7.78
N TYR A 621 38.93 21.38 7.56
CA TYR A 621 37.68 20.73 8.00
C TYR A 621 37.46 20.66 9.54
N LYS A 622 38.53 20.76 10.33
CA LYS A 622 38.46 20.80 11.81
C LYS A 622 38.55 22.23 12.38
N SER A 623 38.86 23.23 11.56
CA SER A 623 39.35 24.53 12.02
C SER A 623 38.40 25.68 11.68
N LEU A 624 38.11 26.53 12.68
CA LEU A 624 37.34 27.77 12.51
C LEU A 624 38.24 29.01 12.40
N THR A 625 39.50 28.88 12.83
CA THR A 625 40.50 29.94 12.82
C THR A 625 41.76 29.52 12.06
N PRO A 626 42.51 30.48 11.47
CA PRO A 626 43.80 30.20 10.85
C PRO A 626 44.82 29.54 11.80
N GLU A 627 44.74 29.83 13.10
CA GLU A 627 45.62 29.28 14.14
C GLU A 627 45.34 27.81 14.44
N GLU A 628 44.08 27.39 14.39
CA GLU A 628 43.68 25.98 14.46
C GLU A 628 44.06 25.22 13.18
N ALA A 629 43.93 25.86 12.01
CA ALA A 629 44.33 25.28 10.73
C ALA A 629 45.85 25.04 10.65
N ALA A 630 46.66 25.88 11.29
CA ALA A 630 48.11 25.74 11.33
C ALA A 630 48.61 24.48 12.10
N LYS A 631 47.73 23.79 12.84
CA LYS A 631 48.06 22.55 13.56
C LYS A 631 48.01 21.29 12.70
N VAL A 632 47.39 21.39 11.52
CA VAL A 632 47.32 20.29 10.55
C VAL A 632 48.37 20.54 9.47
N ARG A 633 49.28 19.58 9.29
CA ARG A 633 50.27 19.62 8.22
C ARG A 633 49.98 18.53 7.21
N ILE A 634 49.75 18.93 5.96
CA ILE A 634 49.57 18.02 4.83
C ILE A 634 50.73 18.30 3.86
N ASP A 635 51.60 17.30 3.69
CA ASP A 635 52.72 17.38 2.75
C ASP A 635 52.25 17.02 1.31
N HIS A 636 53.17 16.73 0.40
CA HIS A 636 52.81 16.33 -0.96
C HIS A 636 52.15 14.95 -0.97
N VAL A 637 51.11 14.80 -1.78
CA VAL A 637 50.43 13.52 -2.05
C VAL A 637 51.47 12.49 -2.47
N TYR A 638 51.37 11.28 -1.93
CA TYR A 638 52.23 10.17 -2.30
C TYR A 638 51.52 9.21 -3.26
N GLY A 639 52.32 8.58 -4.12
CA GLY A 639 51.84 7.62 -5.12
C GLY A 639 51.37 6.30 -4.52
N ARG A 640 50.86 5.41 -5.37
CA ARG A 640 50.24 4.15 -4.96
C ARG A 640 51.15 3.29 -4.09
N GLU A 641 52.42 3.14 -4.47
CA GLU A 641 53.38 2.25 -3.77
C GLU A 641 53.43 2.53 -2.26
N HIS A 642 53.58 3.80 -1.88
CA HIS A 642 53.63 4.18 -0.46
C HIS A 642 52.27 4.00 0.23
N ALA A 643 51.16 4.23 -0.47
CA ALA A 643 49.82 3.96 0.06
C ALA A 643 49.64 2.48 0.45
N LEU A 644 50.19 1.57 -0.36
CA LEU A 644 50.16 0.14 -0.08
C LEU A 644 51.01 -0.21 1.16
N GLU A 645 52.16 0.45 1.34
CA GLU A 645 53.00 0.30 2.54
C GLU A 645 52.25 0.75 3.80
N VAL A 646 51.55 1.88 3.75
CA VAL A 646 50.75 2.41 4.86
C VAL A 646 49.61 1.45 5.23
N ILE A 647 48.87 0.92 4.24
CA ILE A 647 47.79 -0.06 4.50
C ILE A 647 48.35 -1.34 5.13
N ASN A 648 49.46 -1.87 4.60
CA ASN A 648 50.11 -3.05 5.18
C ASN A 648 50.58 -2.79 6.62
N ALA A 649 51.16 -1.62 6.89
CA ALA A 649 51.56 -1.21 8.23
C ALA A 649 50.35 -1.15 9.17
N ALA A 650 49.24 -0.58 8.72
CA ALA A 650 48.02 -0.45 9.53
C ALA A 650 47.32 -1.80 9.78
N MET A 651 47.34 -2.72 8.82
CA MET A 651 46.86 -4.09 9.01
C MET A 651 47.75 -4.86 10.01
N ALA A 652 49.06 -4.70 9.93
CA ALA A 652 50.00 -5.33 10.86
C ALA A 652 49.88 -4.76 12.28
N ASP A 653 49.68 -3.44 12.41
CA ASP A 653 49.38 -2.79 13.69
C ASP A 653 48.04 -3.27 14.27
N TYR A 654 47.01 -3.46 13.44
CA TYR A 654 45.72 -4.03 13.86
C TYR A 654 45.88 -5.45 14.41
N LEU A 655 46.61 -6.32 13.70
CA LEU A 655 46.87 -7.69 14.12
C LEU A 655 47.67 -7.75 15.44
N GLU A 656 48.63 -6.83 15.65
CA GLU A 656 49.38 -6.74 16.91
C GLU A 656 48.49 -6.32 18.09
N GLU A 657 47.57 -5.39 17.87
CA GLU A 657 46.73 -4.82 18.93
C GLU A 657 45.49 -5.68 19.26
N PHE A 658 44.82 -6.22 18.22
CA PHE A 658 43.51 -6.86 18.35
C PHE A 658 43.50 -8.37 18.01
N GLY A 659 44.55 -8.89 17.36
CA GLY A 659 44.58 -10.28 16.89
C GLY A 659 43.86 -10.50 15.55
N GLU A 660 43.70 -11.78 15.18
CA GLU A 660 43.05 -12.24 13.92
C GLU A 660 41.54 -11.96 13.84
#